data_AF-A0A3B4YQL1-F1
#
_entry.id   AF-A0A3B4YQL1-F1
#
_cell.length_a   1.000
_cell.length_b   1.000
_cell.length_c   1.000
_cell.angle_alpha   90.00
_cell.angle_beta   90.00
_cell.angle_gamma   90.00
#
_symmetry.space_group_name_H-M   'P 1'
#
loop_
_entity.id
_entity.type
_entity.pdbx_description
1 polymer ?
#
loop_
_entity_poly.entity_id
_entity_poly.type
_entity_poly.pdbx_seq_one_letter_code
_entity_poly.pdbx_strand_id
1 'polypeptide(L)'
;MSSADDRRNVRAGHTHGGGTVKGFVHKDRSPPPSLNDSLEGEIQAFLTDEDQLHTYDDLTKVNPVTPTTVLKCLQARYSVKVFYTHAGCTLVALNPFQPIPHLYSLDVMKEYHCAPQPQEFKPHIFIVAEEAYRNVQGQLEPVNQSLVVSGESGAGKTWTSRCLMKYYATVAASSSVVKSQHTVERIEKRVLDSNPIMEAFGNACTLRNNNSSRFGKYIQLQLDRCQLLVGASVQTYLLEKTRVGCQPANERNFHIFYQMMKGATDEQRKEWEMPRGQRFVWLPNAEKTVDEDCFHETVEAMVHLGINAERQRQIFTILAGILQLGNVNFSSSTDESQPCNLEEQSKDFLQRAAELLRVPAEELQMCLRVRTLKAGKQSVLKPCSQAECSMRRDCLAKVIYAQLFEWLVTFINNSMCADKSTWCNFIGVLDVYGFECFQTNNLEQLCINYANEKLQQHFVAHYLRAQQEEYVSEGLQWSFVKYQDNQSCLDLIEGSPVSVFSLLNEESRLNRASDSKMFRVRLEKELCDNVNISWDKFSKVPHFTVAHYAGKVNYQIQGMVDKNKDPVPPELSSLLQKSGNSLLHQIFTDKETENLTSKGLSKVTVVSKFKNSLESLMKILHATTPHYTRCIKPNPDCKPLTFKKEEVIMQLEACGIVETIHISAAGFPIRIPFSSFLQRYGLITTYSKLKSETRVDLEADSDVLQREVEKLLRVLLQTHAVDPSHCLGKPNSWVHCGRTKVFLTQSMLDLLEDQRNKILSQCAFSIQRCWLRYQRRRRHARLKSAIVIQAAVRSWLVRREVQRWNRAATVIQDTWRRWRALLKSLAEAELDDAKDLVEEEVPELNPVIRERGSVQLSNIQEPVTVRGWPMGLALASAPSITVSLTATGFQKMMSVMASLNLPSRRGDYKVETNQYTKGLASIRAQPKGSVKLHYQRSPLLYADRQPDQKSDVTGFNEILLEKTL
;
A
#
# COMPACT_ATOMS: atom_id res chain seq x y z
N MET A 1 -51.00 43.72 -19.56
CA MET A 1 -51.57 44.96 -20.13
C MET A 1 -50.87 45.21 -21.47
N SER A 2 -51.65 45.47 -22.52
CA SER A 2 -51.26 45.81 -23.92
C SER A 2 -50.61 44.66 -24.71
N SER A 3 -51.21 43.94 -25.68
CA SER A 3 -51.94 44.31 -26.93
C SER A 3 -51.15 45.32 -27.79
N ALA A 4 -51.03 45.23 -29.11
CA ALA A 4 -51.92 44.67 -30.13
C ALA A 4 -51.19 44.47 -31.49
N ASP A 5 -51.80 43.66 -32.37
CA ASP A 5 -52.11 43.84 -33.82
C ASP A 5 -50.94 44.03 -34.82
N ASP A 6 -50.99 43.58 -36.09
CA ASP A 6 -52.14 43.53 -36.99
C ASP A 6 -51.91 42.64 -38.28
N ARG A 7 -53.02 42.08 -38.80
CA ARG A 7 -53.45 41.77 -40.21
C ARG A 7 -52.53 41.05 -41.23
N ARG A 8 -52.91 39.92 -41.85
CA ARG A 8 -54.05 39.51 -42.74
C ARG A 8 -54.03 40.04 -44.19
N ASN A 9 -54.03 39.09 -45.15
CA ASN A 9 -54.92 38.92 -46.34
C ASN A 9 -54.15 38.16 -47.46
N VAL A 10 -54.66 37.31 -48.37
CA VAL A 10 -55.97 36.76 -48.84
C VAL A 10 -55.57 35.65 -49.86
N ARG A 11 -55.96 34.36 -49.74
CA ARG A 11 -57.18 33.63 -50.18
C ARG A 11 -57.17 33.06 -51.62
N ALA A 12 -57.42 31.73 -51.70
CA ALA A 12 -58.07 30.90 -52.75
C ALA A 12 -57.38 30.73 -54.13
N GLY A 13 -57.42 29.59 -54.83
CA GLY A 13 -58.01 28.26 -54.63
C GLY A 13 -58.12 27.50 -55.98
N HIS A 14 -58.04 26.15 -55.95
CA HIS A 14 -58.54 25.17 -56.97
C HIS A 14 -57.82 25.17 -58.35
N THR A 15 -57.60 24.11 -59.13
CA THR A 15 -57.98 22.68 -59.16
C THR A 15 -57.17 21.97 -60.28
N HIS A 16 -57.14 20.64 -60.23
CA HIS A 16 -56.89 19.68 -61.33
C HIS A 16 -55.46 19.32 -61.74
N GLY A 17 -55.22 18.01 -61.67
CA GLY A 17 -54.05 17.32 -62.18
C GLY A 17 -54.12 17.02 -63.68
N GLY A 18 -52.94 16.76 -64.22
CA GLY A 18 -52.69 16.21 -65.54
C GLY A 18 -51.28 15.64 -65.53
N GLY A 19 -51.16 14.35 -65.81
CA GLY A 19 -49.88 13.65 -65.84
C GLY A 19 -49.07 13.91 -67.11
N THR A 20 -47.77 13.61 -66.97
CA THR A 20 -46.73 13.35 -67.99
C THR A 20 -46.32 14.48 -68.93
N VAL A 21 -45.05 14.96 -68.80
CA VAL A 21 -43.98 14.87 -69.82
C VAL A 21 -42.60 15.03 -69.13
N LYS A 22 -41.61 14.23 -69.53
CA LYS A 22 -40.20 14.24 -69.11
C LYS A 22 -39.48 15.56 -69.45
N GLY A 23 -38.63 16.07 -68.56
CA GLY A 23 -37.64 17.09 -68.91
C GLY A 23 -36.77 17.55 -67.73
N PHE A 24 -35.49 17.12 -67.73
CA PHE A 24 -34.30 17.69 -67.06
C PHE A 24 -34.39 18.11 -65.58
N VAL A 25 -33.91 17.22 -64.70
CA VAL A 25 -33.55 17.55 -63.31
C VAL A 25 -32.13 18.15 -63.30
N HIS A 26 -32.05 19.45 -63.03
CA HIS A 26 -30.84 20.07 -62.51
C HIS A 26 -30.60 19.55 -61.09
N LYS A 27 -29.38 19.06 -60.86
CA LYS A 27 -28.92 18.44 -59.61
C LYS A 27 -28.54 19.54 -58.62
N ASP A 28 -29.50 20.05 -57.86
CA ASP A 28 -29.19 20.91 -56.71
C ASP A 28 -28.65 20.06 -55.56
N ARG A 29 -27.40 20.35 -55.19
CA ARG A 29 -26.70 19.76 -54.07
C ARG A 29 -27.35 20.24 -52.78
N SER A 30 -27.90 19.33 -51.99
CA SER A 30 -28.19 19.58 -50.58
C SER A 30 -26.92 20.05 -49.86
N PRO A 31 -27.02 21.00 -48.91
CA PRO A 31 -25.88 21.38 -48.08
C PRO A 31 -25.38 20.14 -47.31
N PRO A 32 -24.07 20.03 -47.04
CA PRO A 32 -23.54 18.92 -46.26
C PRO A 32 -24.14 18.93 -44.84
N PRO A 33 -24.35 17.76 -44.22
CA PRO A 33 -24.87 17.70 -42.86
C PRO A 33 -23.92 18.43 -41.91
N SER A 34 -24.48 19.14 -40.94
CA SER A 34 -23.71 19.83 -39.92
C SER A 34 -22.96 18.79 -39.07
N LEU A 35 -21.72 19.09 -38.65
CA LEU A 35 -20.91 18.20 -37.80
C LEU A 35 -21.61 17.82 -36.49
N ASN A 36 -22.55 18.65 -36.01
CA ASN A 36 -23.31 18.40 -34.79
C ASN A 36 -24.37 17.30 -34.96
N ASP A 37 -25.02 17.19 -36.12
CA ASP A 37 -26.01 16.14 -36.39
C ASP A 37 -25.37 14.73 -36.45
N SER A 38 -24.09 14.65 -36.83
CA SER A 38 -23.33 13.39 -36.88
C SER A 38 -22.94 12.88 -35.49
N LEU A 39 -22.45 13.77 -34.61
CA LEU A 39 -22.01 13.41 -33.26
C LEU A 39 -23.20 12.99 -32.38
N GLU A 40 -24.35 13.66 -32.51
CA GLU A 40 -25.54 13.32 -31.75
C GLU A 40 -26.11 11.95 -32.17
N GLY A 41 -26.02 11.61 -33.46
CA GLY A 41 -26.33 10.28 -33.98
C GLY A 41 -25.37 9.18 -33.48
N GLU A 42 -24.07 9.48 -33.40
CA GLU A 42 -23.06 8.55 -32.84
C GLU A 42 -23.23 8.31 -31.34
N ILE A 43 -23.57 9.35 -30.57
CA ILE A 43 -23.89 9.23 -29.14
C ILE A 43 -25.14 8.37 -28.95
N GLN A 44 -26.21 8.60 -29.71
CA GLN A 44 -27.42 7.79 -29.63
C GLN A 44 -27.16 6.32 -30.00
N ALA A 45 -26.36 6.07 -31.04
CA ALA A 45 -25.98 4.72 -31.44
C ALA A 45 -25.17 3.99 -30.34
N PHE A 46 -24.18 4.65 -29.72
CA PHE A 46 -23.42 4.07 -28.61
C PHE A 46 -24.30 3.76 -27.39
N LEU A 47 -25.26 4.64 -27.09
CA LEU A 47 -26.18 4.47 -25.96
C LEU A 47 -27.32 3.46 -26.23
N THR A 48 -27.40 2.88 -27.43
CA THR A 48 -28.45 1.88 -27.75
C THR A 48 -28.18 0.52 -27.08
N ASP A 49 -26.92 0.21 -26.76
CA ASP A 49 -26.48 -1.02 -26.07
C ASP A 49 -26.24 -0.76 -24.56
N GLU A 50 -27.25 -0.22 -23.87
CA GLU A 50 -27.13 0.16 -22.44
C GLU A 50 -26.71 -1.02 -21.54
N ASP A 51 -27.06 -2.25 -21.94
CA ASP A 51 -26.77 -3.46 -21.17
C ASP A 51 -25.27 -3.79 -21.11
N GLN A 52 -24.45 -3.34 -22.07
CA GLN A 52 -23.01 -3.59 -22.08
C GLN A 52 -22.18 -2.45 -21.46
N LEU A 53 -22.77 -1.30 -21.18
CA LEU A 53 -22.03 -0.13 -20.67
C LEU A 53 -21.30 -0.40 -19.35
N HIS A 54 -21.80 -1.33 -18.53
CA HIS A 54 -21.18 -1.69 -17.25
C HIS A 54 -19.89 -2.50 -17.41
N THR A 55 -19.63 -3.13 -18.56
CA THR A 55 -18.43 -3.98 -18.79
C THR A 55 -17.18 -3.18 -19.14
N TYR A 56 -17.30 -1.87 -19.38
CA TYR A 56 -16.17 -1.00 -19.68
C TYR A 56 -15.34 -0.72 -18.41
N ASP A 57 -14.29 -1.52 -18.22
CA ASP A 57 -13.33 -1.34 -17.14
C ASP A 57 -12.37 -0.15 -17.36
N ASP A 58 -12.17 0.24 -18.62
CA ASP A 58 -11.39 1.41 -19.02
C ASP A 58 -12.20 2.32 -19.96
N LEU A 59 -12.38 3.57 -19.55
CA LEU A 59 -13.14 4.58 -20.26
C LEU A 59 -12.45 5.07 -21.55
N THR A 60 -11.16 4.77 -21.77
CA THR A 60 -10.51 5.02 -23.07
C THR A 60 -11.12 4.23 -24.22
N LYS A 61 -11.83 3.13 -23.91
CA LYS A 61 -12.52 2.27 -24.88
C LYS A 61 -13.93 2.77 -25.24
N VAL A 62 -14.41 3.83 -24.60
CA VAL A 62 -15.70 4.46 -24.90
C VAL A 62 -15.54 5.34 -26.13
N ASN A 63 -16.41 5.20 -27.14
CA ASN A 63 -16.36 6.02 -28.35
C ASN A 63 -17.79 6.32 -28.83
N PRO A 64 -18.21 7.60 -28.98
CA PRO A 64 -17.44 8.82 -28.73
C PRO A 64 -17.23 9.10 -27.23
N VAL A 65 -16.04 9.61 -26.87
CA VAL A 65 -15.75 10.06 -25.51
C VAL A 65 -16.42 11.42 -25.29
N THR A 66 -17.48 11.47 -24.49
CA THR A 66 -18.19 12.72 -24.15
C THR A 66 -18.56 12.70 -22.67
N PRO A 67 -18.83 13.86 -22.03
CA PRO A 67 -19.32 13.88 -20.65
C PRO A 67 -20.54 12.97 -20.46
N THR A 68 -21.45 12.94 -21.43
CA THR A 68 -22.68 12.13 -21.39
C THR A 68 -22.42 10.63 -21.49
N THR A 69 -21.57 10.19 -22.42
CA THR A 69 -21.25 8.76 -22.60
C THR A 69 -20.46 8.22 -21.40
N VAL A 70 -19.48 8.99 -20.90
CA VAL A 70 -18.73 8.65 -19.68
C VAL A 70 -19.65 8.56 -18.46
N LEU A 71 -20.53 9.54 -18.27
CA LEU A 71 -21.50 9.55 -17.17
C LEU A 71 -22.39 8.31 -17.19
N LYS A 72 -22.89 7.92 -18.36
CA LYS A 72 -23.75 6.74 -18.54
C LYS A 72 -23.01 5.44 -18.22
N CYS A 73 -21.76 5.28 -18.65
CA CYS A 73 -20.92 4.14 -18.29
C CYS A 73 -20.71 4.05 -16.77
N LEU A 74 -20.34 5.17 -16.13
CA LEU A 74 -20.16 5.21 -14.66
C LEU A 74 -21.46 4.92 -13.93
N GLN A 75 -22.60 5.41 -14.42
CA GLN A 75 -23.92 5.14 -13.86
C GLN A 75 -24.27 3.64 -13.94
N ALA A 76 -24.04 3.01 -15.10
CA ALA A 76 -24.28 1.58 -15.32
C ALA A 76 -23.38 0.71 -14.44
N ARG A 77 -22.10 1.08 -14.28
CA ARG A 77 -21.17 0.40 -13.35
C ARG A 77 -21.60 0.54 -11.89
N TYR A 78 -22.02 1.74 -11.50
CA TYR A 78 -22.47 2.02 -10.13
C TYR A 78 -23.73 1.22 -9.78
N SER A 79 -24.67 1.05 -10.71
CA SER A 79 -25.91 0.26 -10.48
C SER A 79 -25.62 -1.22 -10.25
N VAL A 80 -24.60 -1.79 -10.90
CA VAL A 80 -24.12 -3.17 -10.67
C VAL A 80 -23.06 -3.28 -9.56
N LYS A 81 -22.89 -2.23 -8.73
CA LYS A 81 -21.98 -2.17 -7.58
C LYS A 81 -20.49 -2.31 -7.94
N VAL A 82 -20.09 -1.74 -9.08
CA VAL A 82 -18.70 -1.58 -9.48
C VAL A 82 -18.31 -0.12 -9.33
N PHE A 83 -17.40 0.16 -8.39
CA PHE A 83 -17.12 1.53 -7.92
C PHE A 83 -15.82 2.13 -8.45
N TYR A 84 -14.95 1.30 -9.04
CA TYR A 84 -13.66 1.71 -9.59
C TYR A 84 -13.67 1.53 -11.11
N THR A 85 -13.11 2.50 -11.83
CA THR A 85 -13.02 2.48 -13.30
C THR A 85 -11.75 3.20 -13.75
N HIS A 86 -11.01 2.64 -14.72
CA HIS A 86 -9.88 3.34 -15.33
C HIS A 86 -10.37 4.48 -16.23
N ALA A 87 -9.67 5.61 -16.17
CA ALA A 87 -9.86 6.77 -17.01
C ALA A 87 -8.49 7.22 -17.52
N GLY A 88 -7.96 6.45 -18.48
CA GLY A 88 -6.60 6.64 -18.98
C GLY A 88 -5.56 6.45 -17.88
N CYS A 89 -4.71 7.44 -17.68
CA CYS A 89 -3.69 7.45 -16.63
C CYS A 89 -4.23 7.66 -15.19
N THR A 90 -5.54 7.76 -15.00
CA THR A 90 -6.16 7.99 -13.68
C THR A 90 -7.15 6.89 -13.32
N LEU A 91 -7.38 6.71 -12.02
CA LEU A 91 -8.45 5.85 -11.51
C LEU A 91 -9.61 6.71 -11.00
N VAL A 92 -10.83 6.43 -11.47
CA VAL A 92 -12.06 7.04 -10.96
C VAL A 92 -12.67 6.13 -9.88
N ALA A 93 -12.97 6.71 -8.72
CA ALA A 93 -13.56 6.02 -7.58
C ALA A 93 -14.88 6.69 -7.17
N LEU A 94 -16.01 6.00 -7.31
CA LEU A 94 -17.32 6.49 -6.87
C LEU A 94 -17.62 6.03 -5.44
N ASN A 95 -17.96 6.97 -4.55
CA ASN A 95 -18.25 6.62 -3.15
C ASN A 95 -19.54 5.79 -3.03
N PRO A 96 -19.51 4.55 -2.49
CA PRO A 96 -20.73 3.76 -2.30
C PRO A 96 -21.61 4.26 -1.14
N PHE A 97 -21.06 5.07 -0.22
CA PHE A 97 -21.68 5.47 1.05
C PHE A 97 -22.16 4.30 1.92
N GLN A 98 -21.57 3.11 1.73
CA GLN A 98 -21.81 1.94 2.55
C GLN A 98 -20.54 1.07 2.60
N PRO A 99 -20.33 0.30 3.67
CA PRO A 99 -19.18 -0.61 3.77
C PRO A 99 -19.30 -1.76 2.76
N ILE A 100 -18.18 -2.10 2.12
CA ILE A 100 -18.08 -3.20 1.15
C ILE A 100 -16.88 -4.09 1.53
N PRO A 101 -17.00 -4.92 2.58
CA PRO A 101 -15.83 -5.57 3.19
C PRO A 101 -15.09 -6.52 2.25
N HIS A 102 -15.81 -7.22 1.38
CA HIS A 102 -15.23 -8.19 0.45
C HIS A 102 -14.29 -7.55 -0.58
N LEU A 103 -14.54 -6.28 -0.94
CA LEU A 103 -13.73 -5.52 -1.89
C LEU A 103 -12.33 -5.17 -1.35
N TYR A 104 -12.18 -5.09 -0.03
CA TYR A 104 -10.95 -4.67 0.65
C TYR A 104 -10.39 -5.76 1.59
N SER A 105 -10.67 -7.02 1.30
CA SER A 105 -10.19 -8.16 2.08
C SER A 105 -8.68 -8.40 1.87
N LEU A 106 -8.04 -9.03 2.86
CA LEU A 106 -6.61 -9.36 2.78
C LEU A 106 -6.29 -10.32 1.63
N ASP A 107 -7.23 -11.21 1.28
CA ASP A 107 -7.08 -12.15 0.19
C ASP A 107 -7.04 -11.42 -1.16
N VAL A 108 -7.92 -10.43 -1.35
CA VAL A 108 -7.90 -9.57 -2.54
C VAL A 108 -6.59 -8.77 -2.61
N MET A 109 -6.09 -8.21 -1.50
CA MET A 109 -4.80 -7.51 -1.50
C MET A 109 -3.65 -8.42 -1.98
N LYS A 110 -3.60 -9.66 -1.48
CA LYS A 110 -2.60 -10.65 -1.89
C LYS A 110 -2.76 -11.09 -3.34
N GLU A 111 -4.00 -11.21 -3.81
CA GLU A 111 -4.32 -11.56 -5.19
C GLU A 111 -3.74 -10.52 -6.18
N TYR A 112 -4.00 -9.22 -5.94
CA TYR A 112 -3.43 -8.14 -6.75
C TYR A 112 -1.90 -8.08 -6.67
N HIS A 113 -1.31 -8.35 -5.49
CA HIS A 113 0.14 -8.34 -5.32
C HIS A 113 0.84 -9.50 -6.05
N CYS A 114 0.30 -10.71 -5.94
CA CYS A 114 0.85 -11.91 -6.59
C CYS A 114 0.58 -11.98 -8.10
N ALA A 115 -0.34 -11.15 -8.62
CA ALA A 115 -0.67 -11.12 -10.03
C ALA A 115 0.54 -10.68 -10.88
N PRO A 116 1.00 -11.46 -11.87
CA PRO A 116 2.09 -11.02 -12.74
C PRO A 116 1.71 -9.76 -13.54
N GLN A 117 0.45 -9.68 -13.99
CA GLN A 117 -0.15 -8.52 -14.68
C GLN A 117 -1.38 -8.01 -13.93
N PRO A 118 -1.23 -7.13 -12.92
CA PRO A 118 -2.35 -6.58 -12.15
C PRO A 118 -3.35 -5.79 -13.00
N GLN A 119 -2.94 -5.30 -14.17
CA GLN A 119 -3.80 -4.53 -15.07
C GLN A 119 -4.86 -5.38 -15.81
N GLU A 120 -4.72 -6.70 -15.80
CA GLU A 120 -5.74 -7.62 -16.34
C GLU A 120 -6.89 -7.86 -15.37
N PHE A 121 -6.72 -7.46 -14.09
CA PHE A 121 -7.77 -7.55 -13.09
C PHE A 121 -8.77 -6.42 -13.25
N LYS A 122 -9.94 -6.59 -12.62
CA LYS A 122 -10.93 -5.52 -12.56
C LYS A 122 -10.31 -4.25 -11.94
N PRO A 123 -10.71 -3.05 -12.41
CA PRO A 123 -10.18 -1.79 -11.89
C PRO A 123 -10.33 -1.74 -10.38
N HIS A 124 -9.25 -1.40 -9.68
CA HIS A 124 -9.24 -1.34 -8.24
C HIS A 124 -8.14 -0.39 -7.75
N ILE A 125 -8.31 0.18 -6.56
CA ILE A 125 -7.28 1.04 -5.94
C ILE A 125 -5.95 0.30 -5.70
N PHE A 126 -6.00 -1.03 -5.56
CA PHE A 126 -4.82 -1.87 -5.39
C PHE A 126 -3.97 -1.98 -6.65
N ILE A 127 -4.52 -1.74 -7.85
CA ILE A 127 -3.71 -1.66 -9.08
C ILE A 127 -2.76 -0.46 -8.99
N VAL A 128 -3.29 0.69 -8.59
CA VAL A 128 -2.51 1.92 -8.41
C VAL A 128 -1.47 1.75 -7.30
N ALA A 129 -1.84 1.07 -6.21
CA ALA A 129 -0.91 0.77 -5.12
C ALA A 129 0.21 -0.18 -5.56
N GLU A 130 -0.12 -1.25 -6.28
CA GLU A 130 0.85 -2.24 -6.77
C GLU A 130 1.77 -1.63 -7.83
N GLU A 131 1.27 -0.77 -8.71
CA GLU A 131 2.06 -0.05 -9.69
C GLU A 131 3.10 0.84 -9.01
N ALA A 132 2.69 1.66 -8.04
CA ALA A 132 3.62 2.46 -7.24
C ALA A 132 4.62 1.58 -6.48
N TYR A 133 4.19 0.46 -5.88
CA TYR A 133 5.10 -0.47 -5.20
C TYR A 133 6.17 -1.04 -6.14
N ARG A 134 5.75 -1.51 -7.32
CA ARG A 134 6.64 -2.08 -8.34
C ARG A 134 7.58 -1.05 -8.96
N ASN A 135 7.17 0.20 -9.08
CA ASN A 135 8.04 1.27 -9.58
C ASN A 135 9.20 1.55 -8.62
N VAL A 136 8.98 1.42 -7.31
CA VAL A 136 10.08 1.44 -6.33
C VAL A 136 10.96 0.19 -6.46
N GLN A 137 10.40 -0.95 -6.91
CA GLN A 137 11.12 -2.21 -7.07
C GLN A 137 11.96 -2.35 -8.35
N GLY A 138 11.52 -1.73 -9.43
CA GLY A 138 11.89 -2.12 -10.80
C GLY A 138 13.04 -1.37 -11.45
N GLN A 139 13.68 -0.40 -10.81
CA GLN A 139 14.66 0.49 -11.46
C GLN A 139 16.09 0.35 -10.90
N LEU A 140 17.08 0.58 -11.78
CA LEU A 140 18.51 0.69 -11.42
C LEU A 140 18.77 1.85 -10.44
N GLU A 141 17.93 2.88 -10.47
CA GLU A 141 17.80 3.90 -9.42
C GLU A 141 16.32 4.01 -9.01
N PRO A 142 15.94 3.58 -7.80
CA PRO A 142 14.54 3.60 -7.38
C PRO A 142 14.05 5.05 -7.20
N VAL A 143 12.97 5.40 -7.88
CA VAL A 143 12.34 6.74 -7.82
C VAL A 143 11.21 6.72 -6.80
N ASN A 144 11.14 7.76 -5.97
CA ASN A 144 10.07 7.92 -4.98
C ASN A 144 8.71 8.12 -5.68
N GLN A 145 7.64 7.60 -5.10
CA GLN A 145 6.30 7.63 -5.69
C GLN A 145 5.38 8.52 -4.84
N SER A 146 4.37 9.13 -5.47
CA SER A 146 3.32 9.87 -4.75
C SER A 146 1.94 9.49 -5.27
N LEU A 147 1.09 9.00 -4.37
CA LEU A 147 -0.32 8.73 -4.60
C LEU A 147 -1.13 9.96 -4.20
N VAL A 148 -1.75 10.62 -5.18
CA VAL A 148 -2.57 11.82 -4.98
C VAL A 148 -4.04 11.44 -5.04
N VAL A 149 -4.73 11.49 -3.90
CA VAL A 149 -6.16 11.23 -3.80
C VAL A 149 -6.91 12.56 -3.77
N SER A 150 -7.71 12.83 -4.81
CA SER A 150 -8.40 14.11 -4.99
C SER A 150 -9.89 13.93 -5.20
N GLY A 151 -10.67 15.00 -5.03
CA GLY A 151 -12.13 15.00 -5.14
C GLY A 151 -12.79 15.93 -4.12
N GLU A 152 -14.08 16.17 -4.27
CA GLU A 152 -14.83 17.06 -3.37
C GLU A 152 -14.94 16.52 -1.93
N SER A 153 -15.35 17.38 -1.00
CA SER A 153 -15.59 16.97 0.40
C SER A 153 -16.66 15.88 0.48
N GLY A 154 -16.34 14.78 1.17
CA GLY A 154 -17.22 13.59 1.27
C GLY A 154 -17.13 12.60 0.11
N ALA A 155 -16.24 12.81 -0.88
CA ALA A 155 -16.07 11.89 -2.01
C ALA A 155 -15.36 10.56 -1.66
N GLY A 156 -14.83 10.40 -0.45
CA GLY A 156 -14.15 9.16 -0.02
C GLY A 156 -12.62 9.18 -0.09
N LYS A 157 -11.99 10.36 -0.10
CA LYS A 157 -10.53 10.53 -0.15
C LYS A 157 -9.81 9.82 1.02
N THR A 158 -10.18 10.16 2.25
CA THR A 158 -9.60 9.58 3.47
C THR A 158 -9.79 8.06 3.55
N TRP A 159 -10.94 7.54 3.11
CA TRP A 159 -11.16 6.09 3.03
C TRP A 159 -10.23 5.42 2.02
N THR A 160 -10.07 6.02 0.84
CA THR A 160 -9.15 5.52 -0.20
C THR A 160 -7.70 5.52 0.30
N SER A 161 -7.26 6.59 0.97
CA SER A 161 -5.94 6.69 1.61
C SER A 161 -5.73 5.60 2.68
N ARG A 162 -6.75 5.30 3.50
CA ARG A 162 -6.71 4.18 4.45
C ARG A 162 -6.56 2.82 3.75
N CYS A 163 -7.27 2.60 2.65
CA CYS A 163 -7.14 1.36 1.87
C CYS A 163 -5.73 1.19 1.29
N LEU A 164 -5.13 2.27 0.79
CA LEU A 164 -3.74 2.28 0.29
C LEU A 164 -2.74 1.95 1.41
N MET A 165 -2.87 2.57 2.58
CA MET A 165 -1.99 2.27 3.72
C MET A 165 -2.08 0.80 4.14
N LYS A 166 -3.30 0.26 4.25
CA LYS A 166 -3.53 -1.15 4.60
C LYS A 166 -2.96 -2.11 3.55
N TYR A 167 -3.06 -1.75 2.27
CA TYR A 167 -2.43 -2.52 1.19
C TYR A 167 -0.92 -2.62 1.40
N TYR A 168 -0.23 -1.48 1.55
CA TYR A 168 1.24 -1.47 1.72
C TYR A 168 1.69 -2.18 2.99
N ALA A 169 0.97 -2.02 4.09
CA ALA A 169 1.23 -2.79 5.29
C ALA A 169 1.16 -4.31 5.06
N THR A 170 0.19 -4.75 4.24
CA THR A 170 0.01 -6.18 3.95
C THR A 170 1.10 -6.71 3.01
N VAL A 171 1.44 -5.97 1.95
CA VAL A 171 2.33 -6.46 0.88
C VAL A 171 3.81 -6.19 1.14
N ALA A 172 4.14 -5.11 1.86
CA ALA A 172 5.51 -4.79 2.25
C ALA A 172 5.92 -5.45 3.59
N ALA A 173 5.08 -6.34 4.13
CA ALA A 173 5.41 -7.23 5.24
C ALA A 173 6.14 -8.48 4.71
N SER A 174 7.41 -8.66 5.08
CA SER A 174 8.20 -9.81 4.66
C SER A 174 7.57 -11.13 5.13
N SER A 175 7.32 -12.06 4.21
CA SER A 175 6.72 -13.37 4.50
C SER A 175 7.71 -14.43 5.00
N SER A 176 9.02 -14.15 5.03
CA SER A 176 10.06 -15.15 5.32
C SER A 176 10.85 -14.95 6.63
N VAL A 177 10.70 -13.81 7.33
CA VAL A 177 11.44 -13.53 8.58
C VAL A 177 10.50 -13.00 9.66
N VAL A 178 10.26 -13.82 10.71
CA VAL A 178 9.34 -13.52 11.84
C VAL A 178 9.61 -12.15 12.51
N LYS A 179 10.86 -11.65 12.49
CA LYS A 179 11.20 -10.32 13.04
C LYS A 179 10.64 -9.14 12.23
N SER A 180 10.43 -9.32 10.92
CA SER A 180 9.96 -8.25 10.03
C SER A 180 8.44 -8.07 10.07
N GLN A 181 7.68 -9.16 10.28
CA GLN A 181 6.21 -9.10 10.46
C GLN A 181 5.82 -8.24 11.66
N HIS A 182 6.48 -8.39 12.81
CA HIS A 182 6.17 -7.59 14.00
C HIS A 182 6.48 -6.09 13.81
N THR A 183 7.48 -5.75 12.99
CA THR A 183 7.79 -4.35 12.67
C THR A 183 6.73 -3.75 11.76
N VAL A 184 6.30 -4.48 10.73
CA VAL A 184 5.28 -3.99 9.78
C VAL A 184 3.90 -3.94 10.41
N GLU A 185 3.49 -4.95 11.18
CA GLU A 185 2.25 -4.92 11.97
C GLU A 185 2.27 -3.78 12.99
N ARG A 186 3.42 -3.48 13.60
CA ARG A 186 3.58 -2.32 14.49
C ARG A 186 3.44 -0.99 13.74
N ILE A 187 4.04 -0.85 12.57
CA ILE A 187 3.95 0.39 11.77
C ILE A 187 2.53 0.55 11.23
N GLU A 188 1.93 -0.50 10.68
CA GLU A 188 0.53 -0.51 10.24
C GLU A 188 -0.39 -0.09 11.36
N LYS A 189 -0.32 -0.77 12.50
CA LYS A 189 -1.16 -0.49 13.65
C LYS A 189 -0.97 0.95 14.12
N ARG A 190 0.27 1.45 14.22
CA ARG A 190 0.53 2.85 14.63
C ARG A 190 0.05 3.88 13.61
N VAL A 191 0.25 3.65 12.32
CA VAL A 191 -0.23 4.56 11.27
C VAL A 191 -1.76 4.58 11.23
N LEU A 192 -2.41 3.42 11.38
CA LEU A 192 -3.87 3.34 11.44
C LEU A 192 -4.42 3.95 12.75
N ASP A 193 -3.82 3.64 13.90
CA ASP A 193 -4.17 4.18 15.23
C ASP A 193 -3.90 5.68 15.34
N SER A 194 -3.04 6.26 14.48
CA SER A 194 -2.87 7.71 14.42
C SER A 194 -4.08 8.44 13.84
N ASN A 195 -4.91 7.77 13.03
CA ASN A 195 -6.06 8.39 12.39
C ASN A 195 -7.14 8.80 13.39
N PRO A 196 -7.62 7.96 14.33
CA PRO A 196 -8.58 8.39 15.35
C PRO A 196 -8.16 9.66 16.10
N ILE A 197 -6.87 9.82 16.42
CA ILE A 197 -6.36 11.02 17.08
C ILE A 197 -6.40 12.22 16.13
N MET A 198 -5.83 12.08 14.93
CA MET A 198 -5.81 13.18 13.96
C MET A 198 -7.23 13.60 13.53
N GLU A 199 -8.19 12.67 13.46
CA GLU A 199 -9.57 12.97 13.14
C GLU A 199 -10.30 13.62 14.31
N ALA A 200 -10.09 13.15 15.54
CA ALA A 200 -10.65 13.80 16.72
C ALA A 200 -10.22 15.28 16.81
N PHE A 201 -8.94 15.57 16.59
CA PHE A 201 -8.38 16.92 16.74
C PHE A 201 -8.42 17.76 15.45
N GLY A 202 -8.55 17.15 14.28
CA GLY A 202 -8.42 17.82 12.99
C GLY A 202 -9.66 17.76 12.10
N ASN A 203 -10.67 16.95 12.45
CA ASN A 203 -11.91 16.87 11.68
C ASN A 203 -13.06 17.56 12.42
N ALA A 204 -14.07 17.96 11.64
CA ALA A 204 -15.29 18.54 12.17
C ALA A 204 -16.50 18.19 11.29
N CYS A 205 -17.69 18.28 11.89
CA CYS A 205 -18.96 18.17 11.18
C CYS A 205 -19.29 19.49 10.47
N THR A 206 -19.40 19.41 9.14
CA THR A 206 -19.82 20.50 8.24
C THR A 206 -21.19 20.18 7.64
N LEU A 207 -21.75 21.12 6.88
CA LEU A 207 -23.00 20.90 6.14
C LEU A 207 -22.91 19.77 5.10
N ARG A 208 -21.71 19.49 4.57
CA ARG A 208 -21.51 18.54 3.46
C ARG A 208 -20.99 17.16 3.89
N ASN A 209 -20.33 17.09 5.06
CA ASN A 209 -19.69 15.90 5.58
C ASN A 209 -19.62 15.96 7.12
N ASN A 210 -20.06 14.89 7.77
CA ASN A 210 -20.05 14.77 9.23
C ASN A 210 -18.65 14.60 9.81
N ASN A 211 -17.70 14.05 9.04
CA ASN A 211 -16.30 13.85 9.43
C ASN A 211 -15.37 14.49 8.40
N SER A 212 -15.44 15.82 8.26
CA SER A 212 -14.66 16.55 7.27
C SER A 212 -13.28 16.88 7.80
N SER A 213 -12.22 16.43 7.12
CA SER A 213 -10.85 16.85 7.40
C SER A 213 -10.71 18.37 7.25
N ARG A 214 -10.26 19.05 8.32
CA ARG A 214 -10.01 20.51 8.35
C ARG A 214 -8.51 20.83 8.37
N PHE A 215 -7.71 19.90 7.87
CA PHE A 215 -6.29 19.99 7.60
C PHE A 215 -5.95 19.03 6.45
N GLY A 216 -4.90 19.32 5.69
CA GLY A 216 -4.33 18.42 4.69
C GLY A 216 -3.29 17.50 5.34
N LYS A 217 -3.17 16.27 4.85
CA LYS A 217 -2.26 15.26 5.37
C LYS A 217 -1.46 14.62 4.24
N TYR A 218 -0.14 14.61 4.37
CA TYR A 218 0.75 13.84 3.52
C TYR A 218 1.45 12.78 4.36
N ILE A 219 1.24 11.51 4.01
CA ILE A 219 1.82 10.37 4.71
C ILE A 219 2.93 9.80 3.85
N GLN A 220 4.15 9.76 4.37
CA GLN A 220 5.30 9.19 3.70
C GLN A 220 5.58 7.81 4.27
N LEU A 221 5.38 6.76 3.49
CA LEU A 221 5.72 5.38 3.84
C LEU A 221 7.18 5.10 3.44
N GLN A 222 8.04 4.75 4.40
CA GLN A 222 9.48 4.63 4.22
C GLN A 222 9.88 3.18 3.98
N LEU A 223 10.60 2.93 2.89
CA LEU A 223 10.98 1.61 2.41
C LEU A 223 12.51 1.43 2.47
N ASP A 224 12.94 0.26 2.96
CA ASP A 224 14.34 -0.13 2.93
C ASP A 224 14.79 -0.62 1.55
N ARG A 225 16.06 -1.02 1.44
CA ARG A 225 16.64 -1.57 0.19
C ARG A 225 15.99 -2.87 -0.27
N CYS A 226 15.32 -3.58 0.63
CA CYS A 226 14.56 -4.79 0.33
C CYS A 226 13.08 -4.47 0.04
N GLN A 227 12.70 -3.19 -0.03
CA GLN A 227 11.34 -2.67 -0.22
C GLN A 227 10.37 -3.09 0.89
N LEU A 228 10.90 -3.29 2.10
CA LEU A 228 10.10 -3.54 3.28
C LEU A 228 9.76 -2.22 3.96
N LEU A 229 8.55 -2.16 4.53
CA LEU A 229 8.12 -0.99 5.29
C LEU A 229 8.89 -0.92 6.62
N VAL A 230 9.71 0.11 6.77
CA VAL A 230 10.55 0.31 7.98
C VAL A 230 10.11 1.50 8.83
N GLY A 231 9.35 2.44 8.27
CA GLY A 231 8.80 3.57 9.01
C GLY A 231 7.74 4.33 8.24
N ALA A 232 7.17 5.34 8.89
CA ALA A 232 6.24 6.28 8.29
C ALA A 232 6.38 7.67 8.91
N SER A 233 6.11 8.72 8.13
CA SER A 233 5.99 10.09 8.63
C SER A 233 4.71 10.75 8.12
N VAL A 234 4.20 11.71 8.89
CA VAL A 234 2.99 12.47 8.59
C VAL A 234 3.33 13.95 8.61
N GLN A 235 3.07 14.64 7.49
CA GLN A 235 3.15 16.09 7.39
C GLN A 235 1.73 16.65 7.28
N THR A 236 1.41 17.62 8.14
CA THR A 236 0.10 18.27 8.16
C THR A 236 0.17 19.67 7.58
N TYR A 237 -0.87 20.06 6.84
CA TYR A 237 -0.98 21.34 6.17
C TYR A 237 -2.26 22.05 6.58
N LEU A 238 -2.14 23.31 7.02
CA LEU A 238 -3.26 24.24 7.24
C LEU A 238 -4.41 23.68 8.09
N LEU A 239 -4.19 23.58 9.40
CA LEU A 239 -5.30 23.40 10.34
C LEU A 239 -6.20 24.64 10.34
N GLU A 240 -7.52 24.46 10.17
CA GLU A 240 -8.54 25.51 10.29
C GLU A 240 -8.73 25.94 11.76
N LYS A 241 -7.68 26.45 12.39
CA LYS A 241 -7.67 26.80 13.82
C LYS A 241 -8.72 27.84 14.20
N THR A 242 -9.20 28.66 13.25
CA THR A 242 -10.25 29.65 13.51
C THR A 242 -11.56 29.02 13.98
N ARG A 243 -11.81 27.75 13.58
CA ARG A 243 -12.95 26.93 14.03
C ARG A 243 -13.02 26.75 15.55
N VAL A 244 -11.90 26.83 16.27
CA VAL A 244 -11.87 26.68 17.73
C VAL A 244 -12.77 27.72 18.41
N GLY A 245 -12.71 28.98 17.96
CA GLY A 245 -13.46 30.10 18.58
C GLY A 245 -14.66 30.59 17.78
N CYS A 246 -14.81 30.19 16.52
CA CYS A 246 -15.91 30.63 15.65
C CYS A 246 -16.27 29.53 14.65
N GLN A 247 -17.49 29.00 14.77
CA GLN A 247 -18.02 27.96 13.88
C GLN A 247 -19.12 28.56 12.97
N PRO A 248 -19.20 28.13 11.69
CA PRO A 248 -20.33 28.48 10.84
C PRO A 248 -21.67 27.97 11.40
N ALA A 249 -22.77 28.61 10.99
CA ALA A 249 -24.11 28.21 11.42
C ALA A 249 -24.40 26.75 11.04
N ASN A 250 -25.02 26.00 11.96
CA ASN A 250 -25.34 24.57 11.83
C ASN A 250 -24.13 23.61 11.66
N GLU A 251 -22.91 24.09 11.85
CA GLU A 251 -21.70 23.26 11.92
C GLU A 251 -21.28 23.00 13.37
N ARG A 252 -20.26 22.15 13.55
CA ARG A 252 -19.65 21.86 14.84
C ARG A 252 -18.20 22.35 14.89
N ASN A 253 -17.68 22.45 16.12
CA ASN A 253 -16.26 22.53 16.40
C ASN A 253 -15.57 21.16 16.12
N PHE A 254 -14.27 21.04 16.41
CA PHE A 254 -13.54 19.78 16.29
C PHE A 254 -14.14 18.67 17.15
N HIS A 255 -14.12 17.42 16.66
CA HIS A 255 -14.78 16.27 17.30
C HIS A 255 -14.32 16.07 18.74
N ILE A 256 -13.04 16.27 19.05
CA ILE A 256 -12.46 16.02 20.37
C ILE A 256 -13.23 16.72 21.50
N PHE A 257 -13.72 17.94 21.29
CA PHE A 257 -14.48 18.64 22.32
C PHE A 257 -15.84 18.00 22.60
N TYR A 258 -16.50 17.47 21.57
CA TYR A 258 -17.78 16.77 21.71
C TYR A 258 -17.59 15.36 22.27
N GLN A 259 -16.52 14.67 21.86
CA GLN A 259 -16.12 13.38 22.42
C GLN A 259 -15.86 13.52 23.92
N MET A 260 -15.07 14.52 24.36
CA MET A 260 -14.86 14.80 25.77
C MET A 260 -16.19 15.08 26.49
N MET A 261 -17.03 15.95 25.93
CA MET A 261 -18.29 16.31 26.58
C MET A 261 -19.24 15.11 26.76
N LYS A 262 -19.28 14.16 25.81
CA LYS A 262 -20.17 12.99 25.87
C LYS A 262 -19.56 11.80 26.61
N GLY A 263 -18.28 11.53 26.39
CA GLY A 263 -17.58 10.34 26.88
C GLY A 263 -16.89 10.46 28.23
N ALA A 264 -16.80 11.66 28.82
CA ALA A 264 -16.15 11.86 30.12
C ALA A 264 -16.84 11.11 31.26
N THR A 265 -16.05 10.46 32.12
CA THR A 265 -16.49 9.93 33.42
C THR A 265 -16.80 11.08 34.40
N ASP A 266 -17.53 10.80 35.49
CA ASP A 266 -17.83 11.84 36.49
C ASP A 266 -16.57 12.36 37.20
N GLU A 267 -15.55 11.51 37.38
CA GLU A 267 -14.23 11.91 37.89
C GLU A 267 -13.52 12.85 36.92
N GLN A 268 -13.48 12.51 35.63
CA GLN A 268 -12.91 13.36 34.59
C GLN A 268 -13.63 14.70 34.49
N ARG A 269 -14.98 14.72 34.53
CA ARG A 269 -15.76 15.97 34.53
C ARG A 269 -15.43 16.86 35.70
N LYS A 270 -15.21 16.28 36.88
CA LYS A 270 -14.81 17.02 38.07
C LYS A 270 -13.41 17.59 37.91
N GLU A 271 -12.46 16.82 37.39
CA GLU A 271 -11.09 17.28 37.11
C GLU A 271 -11.04 18.38 36.03
N TRP A 272 -11.88 18.27 35.00
CA TRP A 272 -11.92 19.21 33.87
C TRP A 272 -12.83 20.40 34.14
N GLU A 273 -13.47 20.43 35.31
CA GLU A 273 -14.45 21.44 35.70
C GLU A 273 -15.56 21.62 34.67
N MET A 274 -16.06 20.51 34.11
CA MET A 274 -17.12 20.48 33.10
C MET A 274 -18.42 19.83 33.65
N PRO A 275 -19.25 20.56 34.43
CA PRO A 275 -20.53 20.08 34.93
C PRO A 275 -21.49 19.65 33.80
N ARG A 276 -22.31 18.63 34.05
CA ARG A 276 -23.24 18.05 33.04
C ARG A 276 -24.26 19.03 32.46
N GLY A 277 -24.56 20.14 33.14
CA GLY A 277 -25.49 21.18 32.68
C GLY A 277 -24.83 22.45 32.11
N GLN A 278 -23.50 22.52 32.09
CA GLN A 278 -22.80 23.72 31.63
C GLN A 278 -22.86 23.84 30.10
N ARG A 279 -23.35 24.98 29.62
CA ARG A 279 -23.31 25.32 28.20
C ARG A 279 -21.99 25.98 27.84
N PHE A 280 -21.35 25.50 26.78
CA PHE A 280 -20.13 26.10 26.24
C PHE A 280 -20.44 26.84 24.95
N VAL A 281 -20.04 28.11 24.86
CA VAL A 281 -20.30 28.96 23.68
C VAL A 281 -19.64 28.39 22.42
N TRP A 282 -18.43 27.84 22.55
CA TRP A 282 -17.68 27.24 21.44
C TRP A 282 -18.05 25.78 21.13
N LEU A 283 -19.13 25.26 21.74
CA LEU A 283 -19.72 23.96 21.38
C LEU A 283 -21.16 24.11 20.92
N PRO A 284 -21.40 24.77 19.77
CA PRO A 284 -22.72 24.83 19.19
C PRO A 284 -23.18 23.42 18.78
N ASN A 285 -24.50 23.23 18.72
CA ASN A 285 -25.14 22.00 18.23
C ASN A 285 -24.72 20.72 18.98
N ALA A 286 -24.43 20.83 20.27
CA ALA A 286 -24.02 19.72 21.13
C ALA A 286 -25.04 18.56 21.21
N GLU A 287 -26.33 18.88 21.05
CA GLU A 287 -27.45 17.93 20.97
C GLU A 287 -27.32 16.95 19.80
N LYS A 288 -26.67 17.37 18.69
CA LYS A 288 -26.50 16.53 17.50
C LYS A 288 -25.52 15.39 17.83
N THR A 289 -26.01 14.16 17.83
CA THR A 289 -25.19 12.95 17.91
C THR A 289 -24.67 12.57 16.53
N VAL A 290 -23.36 12.37 16.45
CA VAL A 290 -22.67 11.93 15.25
C VAL A 290 -21.82 10.72 15.62
N ASP A 291 -21.65 9.77 14.70
CA ASP A 291 -20.94 8.51 14.96
C ASP A 291 -19.49 8.74 15.44
N GLU A 292 -18.86 9.83 15.00
CA GLU A 292 -17.51 10.22 15.41
C GLU A 292 -17.39 10.76 16.85
N ASP A 293 -18.49 10.82 17.62
CA ASP A 293 -18.48 11.22 19.03
C ASP A 293 -18.00 10.09 19.99
N CYS A 294 -17.15 9.18 19.49
CA CYS A 294 -16.59 8.06 20.26
C CYS A 294 -15.30 8.45 21.00
N PHE A 295 -15.42 8.85 22.27
CA PHE A 295 -14.25 9.23 23.09
C PHE A 295 -13.32 8.05 23.39
N HIS A 296 -13.90 6.86 23.60
CA HIS A 296 -13.15 5.67 23.97
C HIS A 296 -12.13 5.27 22.90
N GLU A 297 -12.52 5.32 21.62
CA GLU A 297 -11.65 5.00 20.48
C GLU A 297 -10.44 5.95 20.42
N THR A 298 -10.65 7.25 20.64
CA THR A 298 -9.56 8.23 20.68
C THR A 298 -8.60 7.99 21.85
N VAL A 299 -9.12 7.68 23.04
CA VAL A 299 -8.29 7.37 24.22
C VAL A 299 -7.52 6.06 24.03
N GLU A 300 -8.14 5.02 23.48
CA GLU A 300 -7.48 3.75 23.17
C GLU A 300 -6.34 3.95 22.16
N ALA A 301 -6.59 4.73 21.10
CA ALA A 301 -5.58 5.11 20.13
C ALA A 301 -4.40 5.87 20.76
N MET A 302 -4.67 6.80 21.69
CA MET A 302 -3.63 7.50 22.46
C MET A 302 -2.75 6.52 23.25
N VAL A 303 -3.34 5.51 23.90
CA VAL A 303 -2.60 4.46 24.62
C VAL A 303 -1.74 3.64 23.67
N HIS A 304 -2.27 3.19 22.54
CA HIS A 304 -1.53 2.39 21.55
C HIS A 304 -0.32 3.13 20.96
N LEU A 305 -0.43 4.44 20.76
CA LEU A 305 0.65 5.29 20.29
C LEU A 305 1.68 5.65 21.38
N GLY A 306 1.41 5.29 22.63
CA GLY A 306 2.32 5.51 23.76
C GLY A 306 2.14 6.85 24.49
N ILE A 307 1.01 7.54 24.27
CA ILE A 307 0.64 8.70 25.09
C ILE A 307 0.13 8.16 26.42
N ASN A 308 0.95 8.28 27.47
CA ASN A 308 0.63 7.77 28.79
C ASN A 308 -0.51 8.55 29.47
N ALA A 309 -1.08 7.97 30.54
CA ALA A 309 -2.23 8.55 31.25
C ALA A 309 -1.97 9.98 31.75
N GLU A 310 -0.75 10.30 32.20
CA GLU A 310 -0.40 11.64 32.66
C GLU A 310 -0.42 12.67 31.52
N ARG A 311 0.15 12.33 30.35
CA ARG A 311 0.08 13.19 29.17
C ARG A 311 -1.36 13.34 28.66
N GLN A 312 -2.14 12.26 28.64
CA GLN A 312 -3.57 12.32 28.29
C GLN A 312 -4.32 13.29 29.20
N ARG A 313 -4.11 13.18 30.52
CA ARG A 313 -4.69 14.08 31.53
C ARG A 313 -4.34 15.54 31.21
N GLN A 314 -3.08 15.85 30.96
CA GLN A 314 -2.62 17.18 30.58
C GLN A 314 -3.29 17.71 29.31
N ILE A 315 -3.42 16.89 28.26
CA ILE A 315 -4.09 17.23 27.00
C ILE A 315 -5.55 17.60 27.26
N PHE A 316 -6.29 16.76 27.97
CA PHE A 316 -7.72 16.97 28.23
C PHE A 316 -7.97 18.16 29.17
N THR A 317 -7.11 18.38 30.17
CA THR A 317 -7.17 19.59 31.02
C THR A 317 -6.96 20.86 30.19
N ILE A 318 -6.02 20.87 29.24
CA ILE A 318 -5.79 22.02 28.35
C ILE A 318 -7.03 22.29 27.49
N LEU A 319 -7.62 21.25 26.88
CA LEU A 319 -8.83 21.37 26.06
C LEU A 319 -10.03 21.88 26.87
N ALA A 320 -10.19 21.41 28.11
CA ALA A 320 -11.21 21.91 29.02
C ALA A 320 -10.98 23.39 29.36
N GLY A 321 -9.72 23.80 29.61
CA GLY A 321 -9.34 25.20 29.82
C GLY A 321 -9.70 26.09 28.63
N ILE A 322 -9.52 25.62 27.39
CA ILE A 322 -9.97 26.30 26.18
C ILE A 322 -11.50 26.49 26.19
N LEU A 323 -12.26 25.47 26.55
CA LEU A 323 -13.73 25.56 26.60
C LEU A 323 -14.22 26.55 27.68
N GLN A 324 -13.62 26.53 28.88
CA GLN A 324 -13.94 27.51 29.93
C GLN A 324 -13.62 28.93 29.47
N LEU A 325 -12.48 29.13 28.81
CA LEU A 325 -12.08 30.42 28.26
C LEU A 325 -13.11 30.96 27.26
N GLY A 326 -13.75 30.10 26.47
CA GLY A 326 -14.78 30.49 25.51
C GLY A 326 -16.03 31.11 26.13
N ASN A 327 -16.29 30.87 27.42
CA ASN A 327 -17.42 31.45 28.16
C ASN A 327 -17.08 32.80 28.82
N VAL A 328 -15.84 33.29 28.70
CA VAL A 328 -15.42 34.57 29.27
C VAL A 328 -15.88 35.72 28.39
N ASN A 329 -16.77 36.57 28.89
CA ASN A 329 -17.28 37.76 28.23
C ASN A 329 -16.83 39.05 28.93
N PHE A 330 -16.83 40.13 28.16
CA PHE A 330 -16.34 41.44 28.56
C PHE A 330 -17.47 42.46 28.45
N SER A 331 -17.64 43.32 29.46
CA SER A 331 -18.66 44.38 29.49
C SER A 331 -18.19 45.64 28.75
N SER A 332 -19.08 46.34 28.05
CA SER A 332 -18.77 47.62 27.39
C SER A 332 -18.23 48.65 28.41
N SER A 333 -17.04 49.19 28.17
CA SER A 333 -16.46 50.23 29.03
C SER A 333 -17.10 51.59 28.76
N THR A 334 -17.52 52.29 29.80
CA THR A 334 -18.00 53.69 29.74
C THR A 334 -16.88 54.70 29.47
N ASP A 335 -15.63 54.32 29.74
CA ASP A 335 -14.42 55.11 29.49
C ASP A 335 -13.34 54.24 28.80
N GLU A 336 -12.87 54.66 27.63
CA GLU A 336 -11.82 53.95 26.86
C GLU A 336 -10.43 54.03 27.52
N SER A 337 -10.24 54.90 28.51
CA SER A 337 -8.98 55.02 29.25
C SER A 337 -8.79 53.92 30.31
N GLN A 338 -9.83 53.14 30.61
CA GLN A 338 -9.82 52.10 31.62
C GLN A 338 -9.91 50.70 30.98
N PRO A 339 -9.29 49.66 31.60
CA PRO A 339 -9.39 48.29 31.09
C PRO A 339 -10.84 47.79 31.16
N CYS A 340 -11.35 47.29 30.05
CA CYS A 340 -12.69 46.70 29.92
C CYS A 340 -12.95 45.64 31.00
N ASN A 341 -14.04 45.77 31.77
CA ASN A 341 -14.33 44.84 32.88
C ASN A 341 -14.89 43.49 32.37
N LEU A 342 -14.75 42.44 33.18
CA LEU A 342 -15.41 41.16 32.95
C LEU A 342 -16.85 41.22 33.42
N GLU A 343 -17.74 40.53 32.72
CA GLU A 343 -19.08 40.26 33.24
C GLU A 343 -19.00 39.42 34.52
N GLU A 344 -19.98 39.57 35.42
CA GLU A 344 -19.94 38.94 36.75
C GLU A 344 -19.82 37.42 36.68
N GLN A 345 -20.59 36.78 35.80
CA GLN A 345 -20.54 35.33 35.53
C GLN A 345 -19.22 34.90 34.86
N SER A 346 -18.52 35.82 34.20
CA SER A 346 -17.27 35.53 33.47
C SER A 346 -16.05 35.43 34.36
N LYS A 347 -16.10 35.99 35.59
CA LYS A 347 -14.98 35.90 36.55
C LYS A 347 -14.70 34.45 36.95
N ASP A 348 -15.76 33.69 37.20
CA ASP A 348 -15.70 32.29 37.58
C ASP A 348 -15.15 31.42 36.42
N PHE A 349 -15.62 31.65 35.18
CA PHE A 349 -15.07 30.98 34.00
C PHE A 349 -13.59 31.30 33.75
N LEU A 350 -13.17 32.55 33.97
CA LEU A 350 -11.76 32.95 33.84
C LEU A 350 -10.89 32.25 34.89
N GLN A 351 -11.36 32.18 36.14
CA GLN A 351 -10.65 31.52 37.23
C GLN A 351 -10.45 30.05 36.92
N ARG A 352 -11.51 29.34 36.52
CA ARG A 352 -11.45 27.95 36.05
C ARG A 352 -10.48 27.75 34.89
N ALA A 353 -10.55 28.62 33.87
CA ALA A 353 -9.64 28.56 32.73
C ALA A 353 -8.17 28.74 33.16
N ALA A 354 -7.89 29.66 34.10
CA ALA A 354 -6.56 29.89 34.64
C ALA A 354 -6.04 28.67 35.43
N GLU A 355 -6.89 28.04 36.25
CA GLU A 355 -6.55 26.86 37.02
C GLU A 355 -6.24 25.65 36.13
N LEU A 356 -7.07 25.39 35.11
CA LEU A 356 -6.88 24.31 34.14
C LEU A 356 -5.63 24.52 33.27
N LEU A 357 -5.41 25.75 32.79
CA LEU A 357 -4.20 26.11 32.05
C LEU A 357 -2.96 26.29 32.95
N ARG A 358 -3.13 26.20 34.27
CA ARG A 358 -2.08 26.37 35.29
C ARG A 358 -1.32 27.68 35.15
N VAL A 359 -2.03 28.78 34.92
CA VAL A 359 -1.48 30.15 34.84
C VAL A 359 -2.11 31.03 35.92
N PRO A 360 -1.44 32.10 36.38
CA PRO A 360 -2.03 33.02 37.36
C PRO A 360 -3.26 33.74 36.76
N ALA A 361 -4.40 33.68 37.46
CA ALA A 361 -5.66 34.26 36.97
C ALA A 361 -5.59 35.78 36.76
N GLU A 362 -4.88 36.49 37.63
CA GLU A 362 -4.67 37.94 37.51
C GLU A 362 -3.82 38.29 36.28
N GLU A 363 -2.74 37.53 36.01
CA GLU A 363 -1.93 37.73 34.81
C GLU A 363 -2.75 37.41 33.54
N LEU A 364 -3.51 36.32 33.54
CA LEU A 364 -4.40 35.98 32.43
C LEU A 364 -5.41 37.10 32.16
N GLN A 365 -6.07 37.59 33.20
CA GLN A 365 -7.02 38.69 33.10
C GLN A 365 -6.37 39.95 32.51
N MET A 366 -5.18 40.30 33.01
CA MET A 366 -4.46 41.48 32.56
C MET A 366 -4.02 41.34 31.10
N CYS A 367 -3.48 40.19 30.71
CA CYS A 367 -3.05 39.91 29.34
C CYS A 367 -4.21 39.94 28.32
N LEU A 368 -5.44 39.65 28.74
CA LEU A 368 -6.63 39.76 27.87
C LEU A 368 -7.13 41.20 27.73
N ARG A 369 -6.96 42.04 28.76
CA ARG A 369 -7.53 43.39 28.84
C ARG A 369 -6.59 44.51 28.45
N VAL A 370 -5.28 44.25 28.43
CA VAL A 370 -4.26 45.27 28.21
C VAL A 370 -3.23 44.77 27.22
N ARG A 371 -2.82 45.66 26.31
CA ARG A 371 -1.75 45.41 25.33
C ARG A 371 -0.55 46.28 25.61
N THR A 372 0.63 45.77 25.29
CA THR A 372 1.89 46.49 25.37
C THR A 372 2.27 47.00 23.98
N LEU A 373 2.34 48.32 23.84
CA LEU A 373 2.83 48.98 22.64
C LEU A 373 4.33 49.27 22.82
N LYS A 374 5.17 48.61 22.03
CA LYS A 374 6.61 48.92 21.96
C LYS A 374 6.83 50.04 20.94
N ALA A 375 7.22 51.21 21.43
CA ALA A 375 7.63 52.36 20.62
C ALA A 375 9.14 52.58 20.82
N GLY A 376 9.96 52.04 19.91
CA GLY A 376 11.42 52.05 20.05
C GLY A 376 11.88 51.24 21.28
N LYS A 377 12.57 51.89 22.23
CA LYS A 377 13.03 51.28 23.49
C LYS A 377 12.01 51.33 24.62
N GLN A 378 10.91 52.07 24.48
CA GLN A 378 9.90 52.25 25.52
C GLN A 378 8.69 51.33 25.28
N SER A 379 8.14 50.77 26.35
CA SER A 379 6.91 49.97 26.33
C SER A 379 5.79 50.70 27.07
N VAL A 380 4.68 50.97 26.39
CA VAL A 380 3.50 51.63 26.96
C VAL A 380 2.37 50.62 27.07
N LEU A 381 1.73 50.55 28.23
CA LEU A 381 0.53 49.72 28.44
C LEU A 381 -0.71 50.50 28.01
N LYS A 382 -1.55 49.89 27.17
CA LYS A 382 -2.81 50.49 26.70
C LYS A 382 -3.98 49.52 26.95
N PRO A 383 -5.09 49.98 27.56
CA PRO A 383 -6.32 49.23 27.65
C PRO A 383 -6.85 48.78 26.28
N CYS A 384 -7.42 47.57 26.24
CA CYS A 384 -8.09 47.01 25.07
C CYS A 384 -9.60 47.31 25.13
N SER A 385 -10.19 47.55 23.96
CA SER A 385 -11.64 47.64 23.81
C SER A 385 -12.30 46.26 24.00
N GLN A 386 -13.62 46.22 24.21
CA GLN A 386 -14.36 44.96 24.34
C GLN A 386 -14.11 44.00 23.16
N ALA A 387 -14.14 44.51 21.92
CA ALA A 387 -13.88 43.71 20.72
C ALA A 387 -12.44 43.18 20.69
N GLU A 388 -11.46 43.99 21.12
CA GLU A 388 -10.06 43.58 21.19
C GLU A 388 -9.83 42.53 22.29
N CYS A 389 -10.48 42.66 23.45
CA CYS A 389 -10.46 41.65 24.52
C CYS A 389 -11.00 40.30 24.03
N SER A 390 -12.15 40.29 23.34
CA SER A 390 -12.71 39.08 22.73
C SER A 390 -11.77 38.48 21.68
N MET A 391 -11.15 39.32 20.84
CA MET A 391 -10.16 38.86 19.85
C MET A 391 -8.93 38.24 20.51
N ARG A 392 -8.42 38.81 21.62
CA ARG A 392 -7.28 38.28 22.38
C ARG A 392 -7.61 36.95 23.05
N ARG A 393 -8.82 36.82 23.62
CA ARG A 393 -9.34 35.54 24.17
C ARG A 393 -9.38 34.46 23.10
N ASP A 394 -9.98 34.77 21.94
CA ASP A 394 -10.07 33.83 20.82
C ASP A 394 -8.67 33.47 20.28
N CYS A 395 -7.76 34.45 20.22
CA CYS A 395 -6.37 34.23 19.81
C CYS A 395 -5.66 33.26 20.76
N LEU A 396 -5.80 33.43 22.07
CA LEU A 396 -5.22 32.55 23.08
C LEU A 396 -5.65 31.10 22.86
N ALA A 397 -6.96 30.86 22.71
CA ALA A 397 -7.51 29.54 22.43
C ALA A 397 -6.99 28.93 21.12
N LYS A 398 -6.99 29.70 20.03
CA LYS A 398 -6.52 29.26 18.70
C LYS A 398 -5.05 28.86 18.74
N VAL A 399 -4.22 29.64 19.44
CA VAL A 399 -2.79 29.39 19.56
C VAL A 399 -2.54 28.12 20.39
N ILE A 400 -3.14 27.98 21.56
CA ILE A 400 -3.01 26.77 22.39
C ILE A 400 -3.41 25.53 21.58
N TYR A 401 -4.58 25.55 20.93
CA TYR A 401 -5.08 24.41 20.17
C TYR A 401 -4.17 24.05 18.99
N ALA A 402 -3.73 25.04 18.20
CA ALA A 402 -2.85 24.80 17.06
C ALA A 402 -1.49 24.23 17.49
N GLN A 403 -0.94 24.72 18.60
CA GLN A 403 0.33 24.18 19.13
C GLN A 403 0.18 22.77 19.70
N LEU A 404 -0.96 22.48 20.35
CA LEU A 404 -1.28 21.14 20.82
C LEU A 404 -1.41 20.14 19.68
N PHE A 405 -2.08 20.53 18.58
CA PHE A 405 -2.19 19.72 17.38
C PHE A 405 -0.82 19.43 16.75
N GLU A 406 0.03 20.45 16.60
CA GLU A 406 1.39 20.29 16.08
C GLU A 406 2.24 19.35 16.96
N TRP A 407 2.11 19.46 18.28
CA TRP A 407 2.78 18.57 19.22
C TRP A 407 2.29 17.12 19.07
N LEU A 408 0.99 16.89 18.89
CA LEU A 408 0.44 15.55 18.66
C LEU A 408 1.02 14.94 17.37
N VAL A 409 1.08 15.70 16.28
CA VAL A 409 1.68 15.27 15.02
C VAL A 409 3.16 14.93 15.21
N THR A 410 3.90 15.77 15.93
CA THR A 410 5.32 15.54 16.26
C THR A 410 5.50 14.27 17.10
N PHE A 411 4.66 14.07 18.10
CA PHE A 411 4.68 12.88 18.95
C PHE A 411 4.41 11.60 18.15
N ILE A 412 3.38 11.64 17.28
CA ILE A 412 3.04 10.56 16.36
C ILE A 412 4.23 10.23 15.45
N ASN A 413 4.87 11.24 14.84
CA ASN A 413 6.04 11.06 13.99
C ASN A 413 7.23 10.45 14.73
N ASN A 414 7.54 10.91 15.95
CA ASN A 414 8.61 10.34 16.76
C ASN A 414 8.40 8.85 17.08
N SER A 415 7.14 8.38 17.04
CA SER A 415 6.80 6.98 17.27
C SER A 415 6.84 6.10 16.00
N MET A 416 6.82 6.69 14.80
CA MET A 416 6.65 5.99 13.52
C MET A 416 7.83 6.17 12.55
N CYS A 417 8.55 7.28 12.59
CA CYS A 417 9.63 7.59 11.67
C CYS A 417 10.83 6.66 11.88
N ALA A 418 11.37 6.12 10.79
CA ALA A 418 12.62 5.38 10.80
C ALA A 418 13.82 6.33 10.62
N ASP A 419 14.97 5.93 11.15
CA ASP A 419 16.21 6.69 10.98
C ASP A 419 16.56 6.83 9.50
N LYS A 420 17.06 7.99 9.07
CA LYS A 420 17.37 8.28 7.65
C LYS A 420 18.34 7.28 7.00
N SER A 421 19.13 6.56 7.79
CA SER A 421 20.06 5.52 7.31
C SER A 421 19.38 4.18 6.99
N THR A 422 18.17 3.95 7.49
CA THR A 422 17.46 2.65 7.40
C THR A 422 16.58 2.52 6.16
N TRP A 423 16.23 3.63 5.52
CA TRP A 423 15.37 3.65 4.33
C TRP A 423 16.07 4.34 3.16
N CYS A 424 15.72 3.96 1.94
CA CYS A 424 16.27 4.54 0.71
C CYS A 424 15.21 5.15 -0.19
N ASN A 425 13.95 4.71 -0.07
CA ASN A 425 12.85 5.17 -0.89
C ASN A 425 11.59 5.39 -0.06
N PHE A 426 10.64 6.12 -0.65
CA PHE A 426 9.33 6.27 -0.03
C PHE A 426 8.19 6.28 -1.04
N ILE A 427 7.00 5.94 -0.53
CA ILE A 427 5.72 6.14 -1.21
C ILE A 427 4.93 7.17 -0.40
N GLY A 428 4.66 8.31 -1.00
CA GLY A 428 3.83 9.37 -0.44
C GLY A 428 2.35 9.10 -0.71
N VAL A 429 1.49 9.37 0.27
CA VAL A 429 0.03 9.34 0.14
C VAL A 429 -0.50 10.70 0.55
N LEU A 430 -1.05 11.45 -0.41
CA LEU A 430 -1.60 12.77 -0.18
C LEU A 430 -3.12 12.69 -0.02
N ASP A 431 -3.61 13.03 1.18
CA ASP A 431 -5.02 13.21 1.53
C ASP A 431 -5.26 14.68 1.89
N VAL A 432 -5.68 15.46 0.91
CA VAL A 432 -6.00 16.89 1.10
C VAL A 432 -7.48 17.12 1.33
N TYR A 433 -7.82 18.23 1.96
CA TYR A 433 -9.21 18.70 2.01
C TYR A 433 -9.78 18.85 0.59
N GLY A 434 -11.07 18.56 0.44
CA GLY A 434 -11.73 18.73 -0.86
C GLY A 434 -11.96 20.20 -1.19
N PHE A 435 -12.30 20.47 -2.44
CA PHE A 435 -12.82 21.77 -2.85
C PHE A 435 -14.11 22.10 -2.06
N GLU A 436 -14.24 23.36 -1.62
CA GLU A 436 -15.37 23.81 -0.77
C GLU A 436 -16.00 25.09 -1.31
N CYS A 437 -17.32 25.07 -1.43
CA CYS A 437 -18.13 26.24 -1.75
C CYS A 437 -19.35 26.28 -0.83
N PHE A 438 -19.36 27.25 0.09
CA PHE A 438 -20.43 27.53 1.04
C PHE A 438 -21.18 28.81 0.68
N GLN A 439 -22.28 29.08 1.39
CA GLN A 439 -23.02 30.34 1.27
C GLN A 439 -22.15 31.56 1.62
N THR A 440 -21.26 31.40 2.61
CA THR A 440 -20.32 32.43 3.05
C THR A 440 -18.91 31.84 3.09
N ASN A 441 -18.05 32.23 2.14
CA ASN A 441 -16.66 31.78 2.07
C ASN A 441 -15.71 32.87 2.56
N ASN A 442 -14.72 32.48 3.36
CA ASN A 442 -13.74 33.38 3.97
C ASN A 442 -12.32 33.07 3.48
N LEU A 443 -11.31 33.64 4.14
CA LEU A 443 -9.89 33.39 3.88
C LEU A 443 -9.54 31.90 3.91
N GLU A 444 -10.12 31.14 4.83
CA GLU A 444 -9.87 29.72 5.01
C GLU A 444 -10.28 28.92 3.77
N GLN A 445 -11.49 29.16 3.24
CA GLN A 445 -11.96 28.55 2.00
C GLN A 445 -11.11 28.99 0.80
N LEU A 446 -10.66 30.24 0.75
CA LEU A 446 -9.76 30.71 -0.32
C LEU A 446 -8.43 29.93 -0.30
N CYS A 447 -7.84 29.70 0.88
CA CYS A 447 -6.63 28.88 1.01
C CYS A 447 -6.89 27.43 0.61
N ILE A 448 -8.02 26.84 1.04
CA ILE A 448 -8.41 25.48 0.69
C ILE A 448 -8.56 25.32 -0.83
N ASN A 449 -9.29 26.23 -1.46
CA ASN A 449 -9.54 26.17 -2.90
C ASN A 449 -8.28 26.48 -3.70
N TYR A 450 -7.40 27.37 -3.23
CA TYR A 450 -6.08 27.60 -3.81
C TYR A 450 -5.20 26.34 -3.79
N ALA A 451 -5.20 25.55 -2.71
CA ALA A 451 -4.46 24.29 -2.67
C ALA A 451 -4.99 23.27 -3.70
N ASN A 452 -6.32 23.18 -3.83
CA ASN A 452 -6.95 22.34 -4.84
C ASN A 452 -6.62 22.82 -6.27
N GLU A 453 -6.63 24.14 -6.50
CA GLU A 453 -6.23 24.77 -7.76
C GLU A 453 -4.79 24.41 -8.13
N LYS A 454 -3.87 24.46 -7.15
CA LYS A 454 -2.46 24.14 -7.34
C LYS A 454 -2.25 22.66 -7.66
N LEU A 455 -2.95 21.75 -6.97
CA LEU A 455 -2.92 20.31 -7.25
C LEU A 455 -3.53 19.95 -8.60
N GLN A 456 -4.57 20.66 -9.02
CA GLN A 456 -5.12 20.53 -10.36
C GLN A 456 -4.12 21.00 -11.42
N GLN A 457 -3.41 22.11 -11.18
CA GLN A 457 -2.39 22.56 -12.14
C GLN A 457 -1.21 21.58 -12.22
N HIS A 458 -0.80 20.97 -11.10
CA HIS A 458 0.21 19.91 -11.12
C HIS A 458 -0.25 18.73 -12.01
N PHE A 459 -1.53 18.34 -11.92
CA PHE A 459 -2.11 17.31 -12.76
C PHE A 459 -2.11 17.71 -14.24
N VAL A 460 -2.61 18.92 -14.56
CA VAL A 460 -2.67 19.44 -15.93
C VAL A 460 -1.27 19.52 -16.55
N ALA A 461 -0.31 20.07 -15.82
CA ALA A 461 1.07 20.19 -16.28
C ALA A 461 1.71 18.81 -16.54
N HIS A 462 1.53 17.84 -15.63
CA HIS A 462 2.16 16.53 -15.74
C HIS A 462 1.51 15.60 -16.77
N TYR A 463 0.17 15.52 -16.78
CA TYR A 463 -0.55 14.54 -17.61
C TYR A 463 -1.12 15.13 -18.90
N LEU A 464 -1.50 16.40 -18.94
CA LEU A 464 -2.14 16.97 -20.14
C LEU A 464 -1.14 17.76 -21.00
N ARG A 465 -0.21 18.50 -20.38
CA ARG A 465 0.79 19.31 -21.10
C ARG A 465 2.04 18.51 -21.44
N ALA A 466 2.76 18.02 -20.42
CA ALA A 466 4.06 17.37 -20.61
C ALA A 466 3.99 16.12 -21.50
N GLN A 467 2.87 15.37 -21.48
CA GLN A 467 2.67 14.22 -22.37
C GLN A 467 2.60 14.63 -23.84
N GLN A 468 1.86 15.68 -24.17
CA GLN A 468 1.72 16.15 -25.55
C GLN A 468 3.03 16.78 -26.05
N GLU A 469 3.73 17.52 -25.19
CA GLU A 469 5.08 18.06 -25.49
C GLU A 469 6.10 16.93 -25.73
N GLU A 470 6.04 15.86 -24.94
CA GLU A 470 6.90 14.68 -25.13
C GLU A 470 6.65 14.04 -26.50
N TYR A 471 5.38 13.82 -26.89
CA TYR A 471 5.03 13.26 -28.20
C TYR A 471 5.60 14.09 -29.36
N VAL A 472 5.47 15.41 -29.30
CA VAL A 472 6.05 16.29 -30.32
C VAL A 472 7.57 16.23 -30.32
N SER A 473 8.20 16.26 -29.14
CA SER A 473 9.66 16.21 -29.01
C SER A 473 10.27 14.90 -29.54
N GLU A 474 9.53 13.79 -29.41
CA GLU A 474 9.90 12.45 -29.84
C GLU A 474 9.54 12.17 -31.31
N GLY A 475 8.92 13.13 -32.01
CA GLY A 475 8.67 13.06 -33.45
C GLY A 475 7.35 12.37 -33.84
N LEU A 476 6.42 12.19 -32.90
CA LEU A 476 5.10 11.65 -33.19
C LEU A 476 4.28 12.69 -33.98
N GLN A 477 3.53 12.23 -34.98
CA GLN A 477 2.50 13.04 -35.62
C GLN A 477 1.32 13.18 -34.65
N TRP A 478 1.28 14.30 -33.92
CA TRP A 478 0.30 14.54 -32.86
C TRP A 478 -0.62 15.71 -33.18
N SER A 479 -1.93 15.51 -33.00
CA SER A 479 -2.92 16.58 -32.98
C SER A 479 -3.17 17.04 -31.55
N PHE A 480 -2.85 18.29 -31.24
CA PHE A 480 -3.05 18.83 -29.90
C PHE A 480 -4.52 18.75 -29.46
N VAL A 481 -4.74 18.10 -28.33
CA VAL A 481 -6.05 18.05 -27.67
C VAL A 481 -6.16 19.28 -26.78
N LYS A 482 -7.20 20.08 -27.01
CA LYS A 482 -7.49 21.25 -26.19
C LYS A 482 -7.91 20.81 -24.80
N TYR A 483 -7.29 21.38 -23.77
CA TYR A 483 -7.64 21.17 -22.37
C TYR A 483 -7.83 22.50 -21.64
N GLN A 484 -8.42 22.46 -20.46
CA GLN A 484 -8.58 23.62 -19.59
C GLN A 484 -7.31 23.80 -18.74
N ASP A 485 -6.61 24.92 -18.93
CA ASP A 485 -5.44 25.30 -18.15
C ASP A 485 -5.85 26.30 -17.07
N ASN A 486 -5.56 26.01 -15.82
CA ASN A 486 -5.94 26.84 -14.68
C ASN A 486 -4.80 27.73 -14.16
N GLN A 487 -3.70 27.87 -14.91
CA GLN A 487 -2.60 28.76 -14.56
C GLN A 487 -3.04 30.21 -14.34
N SER A 488 -3.95 30.76 -15.16
CA SER A 488 -4.43 32.14 -15.01
C SER A 488 -5.15 32.40 -13.68
N CYS A 489 -5.86 31.39 -13.16
CA CYS A 489 -6.50 31.43 -11.85
C CYS A 489 -5.46 31.36 -10.71
N LEU A 490 -4.39 30.59 -10.89
CA LEU A 490 -3.28 30.58 -9.92
C LEU A 490 -2.54 31.92 -9.91
N ASP A 491 -2.26 32.49 -11.08
CA ASP A 491 -1.59 33.79 -11.20
C ASP A 491 -2.43 34.90 -10.55
N LEU A 492 -3.76 34.85 -10.68
CA LEU A 492 -4.67 35.73 -9.95
C LEU A 492 -4.50 35.63 -8.42
N ILE A 493 -4.38 34.42 -7.89
CA ILE A 493 -4.37 34.18 -6.44
C ILE A 493 -2.99 34.46 -5.84
N GLU A 494 -1.92 33.92 -6.45
CA GLU A 494 -0.56 33.89 -5.87
C GLU A 494 0.54 34.48 -6.75
N GLY A 495 0.19 35.01 -7.92
CA GLY A 495 1.12 35.58 -8.89
C GLY A 495 1.91 36.78 -8.35
N SER A 496 2.97 37.12 -9.07
CA SER A 496 3.89 38.22 -8.73
C SER A 496 3.99 39.18 -9.92
N PRO A 497 3.95 40.51 -9.75
CA PRO A 497 3.91 41.22 -8.46
C PRO A 497 2.50 41.44 -7.88
N VAL A 498 1.45 41.39 -8.71
CA VAL A 498 0.07 41.70 -8.31
C VAL A 498 -0.79 40.43 -8.29
N SER A 499 -1.35 40.10 -7.13
CA SER A 499 -2.28 38.98 -6.92
C SER A 499 -3.13 39.22 -5.68
N VAL A 500 -4.17 38.42 -5.47
CA VAL A 500 -5.00 38.47 -4.25
C VAL A 500 -4.13 38.34 -3.00
N PHE A 501 -3.18 37.40 -3.00
CA PHE A 501 -2.28 37.18 -1.87
C PHE A 501 -1.26 38.29 -1.68
N SER A 502 -0.69 38.85 -2.76
CA SER A 502 0.26 39.96 -2.61
C SER A 502 -0.42 41.21 -2.06
N LEU A 503 -1.60 41.57 -2.58
CA LEU A 503 -2.38 42.71 -2.12
C LEU A 503 -2.89 42.51 -0.69
N LEU A 504 -3.32 41.30 -0.33
CA LEU A 504 -3.71 40.97 1.05
C LEU A 504 -2.53 41.09 2.01
N ASN A 505 -1.33 40.66 1.60
CA ASN A 505 -0.11 40.80 2.39
C ASN A 505 0.32 42.25 2.56
N GLU A 506 0.18 43.08 1.52
CA GLU A 506 0.47 44.52 1.59
C GLU A 506 -0.47 45.25 2.54
N GLU A 507 -1.79 45.05 2.41
CA GLU A 507 -2.76 45.63 3.37
C GLU A 507 -2.53 45.11 4.80
N SER A 508 -2.08 43.86 4.95
CA SER A 508 -1.75 43.28 6.27
C SER A 508 -0.54 43.94 6.93
N ARG A 509 0.36 44.56 6.15
CA ARG A 509 1.53 45.30 6.66
C ARG A 509 1.20 46.72 7.07
N LEU A 510 0.06 47.26 6.64
CA LEU A 510 -0.35 48.62 7.01
C LEU A 510 -0.78 48.65 8.49
N ASN A 511 -0.21 49.61 9.23
CA ASN A 511 -0.51 49.85 10.64
C ASN A 511 -1.80 50.68 10.82
N ARG A 512 -2.88 50.29 10.14
CA ARG A 512 -4.22 50.92 10.24
C ARG A 512 -5.31 49.85 10.39
N ALA A 513 -6.50 50.28 10.80
CA ALA A 513 -7.69 49.43 10.79
C ALA A 513 -8.01 48.98 9.35
N SER A 514 -8.42 47.72 9.19
CA SER A 514 -8.81 47.17 7.90
C SER A 514 -10.14 47.79 7.45
N ASP A 515 -10.21 48.27 6.20
CA ASP A 515 -11.45 48.72 5.57
C ASP A 515 -11.75 47.80 4.38
N SER A 516 -12.79 46.98 4.53
CA SER A 516 -13.18 45.98 3.54
C SER A 516 -13.70 46.61 2.24
N LYS A 517 -14.28 47.81 2.28
CA LYS A 517 -14.73 48.53 1.07
C LYS A 517 -13.53 49.12 0.34
N MET A 518 -12.60 49.75 1.06
CA MET A 518 -11.38 50.29 0.45
C MET A 518 -10.54 49.17 -0.17
N PHE A 519 -10.40 48.03 0.51
CA PHE A 519 -9.66 46.90 -0.02
C PHE A 519 -10.35 46.28 -1.23
N ARG A 520 -11.69 46.21 -1.26
CA ARG A 520 -12.45 45.80 -2.46
C ARG A 520 -12.11 46.68 -3.66
N VAL A 521 -12.18 48.00 -3.50
CA VAL A 521 -11.87 48.95 -4.59
C VAL A 521 -10.44 48.78 -5.08
N ARG A 522 -9.49 48.54 -4.17
CA ARG A 522 -8.10 48.26 -4.52
C ARG A 522 -7.97 46.96 -5.32
N LEU A 523 -8.58 45.86 -4.87
CA LEU A 523 -8.55 44.60 -5.62
C LEU A 523 -9.20 44.75 -7.00
N GLU A 524 -10.32 45.47 -7.09
CA GLU A 524 -11.02 45.72 -8.37
C GLU A 524 -10.17 46.53 -9.34
N LYS A 525 -9.46 47.56 -8.84
CA LYS A 525 -8.57 48.37 -9.66
C LYS A 525 -7.34 47.62 -10.15
N GLU A 526 -6.68 46.86 -9.27
CA GLU A 526 -5.39 46.21 -9.57
C GLU A 526 -5.57 44.86 -10.29
N LEU A 527 -6.75 44.23 -10.20
CA LEU A 527 -7.05 42.92 -10.81
C LEU A 527 -8.14 42.98 -11.90
N CYS A 528 -8.52 44.18 -12.39
CA CYS A 528 -9.60 44.34 -13.38
C CYS A 528 -9.37 43.58 -14.69
N ASP A 529 -8.11 43.40 -15.08
CA ASP A 529 -7.73 42.80 -16.36
C ASP A 529 -7.78 41.26 -16.33
N ASN A 530 -7.95 40.66 -15.16
CA ASN A 530 -7.95 39.20 -15.01
C ASN A 530 -9.35 38.60 -15.26
N VAL A 531 -9.44 37.65 -16.18
CA VAL A 531 -10.70 37.00 -16.58
C VAL A 531 -11.31 36.09 -15.50
N ASN A 532 -10.51 35.65 -14.53
CA ASN A 532 -10.93 34.71 -13.48
C ASN A 532 -11.52 35.40 -12.25
N ILE A 533 -11.53 36.74 -12.18
CA ILE A 533 -12.17 37.49 -11.09
C ILE A 533 -13.40 38.27 -11.58
N SER A 534 -14.44 38.29 -10.77
CA SER A 534 -15.65 39.07 -11.05
C SER A 534 -16.21 39.74 -9.80
N TRP A 535 -17.01 40.78 -10.02
CA TRP A 535 -17.46 41.72 -8.98
C TRP A 535 -18.98 41.88 -9.03
N ASP A 536 -19.66 41.61 -7.92
CA ASP A 536 -21.07 41.94 -7.79
C ASP A 536 -21.23 43.40 -7.35
N LYS A 537 -21.72 44.24 -8.26
CA LYS A 537 -21.94 45.67 -8.03
C LYS A 537 -23.17 45.97 -7.19
N PHE A 538 -24.08 45.01 -7.01
CA PHE A 538 -25.36 45.20 -6.30
C PHE A 538 -25.32 44.74 -4.84
N SER A 539 -24.35 43.90 -4.47
CA SER A 539 -24.24 43.44 -3.08
C SER A 539 -23.76 44.54 -2.14
N LYS A 540 -24.49 44.68 -1.02
CA LYS A 540 -24.14 45.59 0.09
C LYS A 540 -22.88 45.13 0.85
N VAL A 541 -22.53 43.84 0.76
CA VAL A 541 -21.38 43.25 1.46
C VAL A 541 -20.21 43.15 0.49
N PRO A 542 -19.03 43.73 0.83
CA PRO A 542 -17.87 43.67 -0.04
C PRO A 542 -17.35 42.23 -0.18
N HIS A 543 -17.36 41.75 -1.41
CA HIS A 543 -16.89 40.42 -1.79
C HIS A 543 -16.30 40.45 -3.20
N PHE A 544 -15.58 39.39 -3.55
CA PHE A 544 -15.11 39.12 -4.91
C PHE A 544 -15.39 37.66 -5.27
N THR A 545 -15.56 37.39 -6.56
CA THR A 545 -15.87 36.05 -7.07
C THR A 545 -14.71 35.54 -7.90
N VAL A 546 -14.16 34.37 -7.55
CA VAL A 546 -13.12 33.70 -8.33
C VAL A 546 -13.73 32.54 -9.11
N ALA A 547 -13.44 32.47 -10.40
CA ALA A 547 -13.75 31.33 -11.26
C ALA A 547 -12.62 30.29 -11.16
N HIS A 548 -12.78 29.36 -10.22
CA HIS A 548 -11.90 28.20 -10.02
C HIS A 548 -12.18 27.11 -11.05
N TYR A 549 -11.28 26.13 -11.18
CA TYR A 549 -11.48 24.96 -12.05
C TYR A 549 -12.77 24.19 -11.74
N ALA A 550 -13.20 24.15 -10.46
CA ALA A 550 -14.40 23.46 -10.03
C ALA A 550 -15.66 24.34 -9.97
N GLY A 551 -15.56 25.62 -10.36
CA GLY A 551 -16.69 26.55 -10.43
C GLY A 551 -16.44 27.90 -9.76
N LYS A 552 -17.47 28.75 -9.77
CA LYS A 552 -17.39 30.12 -9.22
C LYS A 552 -17.61 30.11 -7.71
N VAL A 553 -16.74 30.79 -6.97
CA VAL A 553 -16.82 30.92 -5.50
C VAL A 553 -16.77 32.39 -5.08
N ASN A 554 -17.70 32.79 -4.22
CA ASN A 554 -17.80 34.15 -3.68
C ASN A 554 -17.09 34.24 -2.32
N TYR A 555 -16.08 35.10 -2.20
CA TYR A 555 -15.31 35.31 -0.98
C TYR A 555 -15.60 36.66 -0.34
N GLN A 556 -15.97 36.64 0.95
CA GLN A 556 -16.21 37.85 1.72
C GLN A 556 -14.89 38.51 2.13
N ILE A 557 -14.81 39.83 1.96
CA ILE A 557 -13.60 40.61 2.27
C ILE A 557 -13.55 40.99 3.76
N GLN A 558 -14.71 41.10 4.41
CA GLN A 558 -14.81 41.49 5.81
C GLN A 558 -13.99 40.54 6.71
N GLY A 559 -13.05 41.10 7.49
CA GLY A 559 -12.18 40.35 8.40
C GLY A 559 -11.07 39.54 7.72
N MET A 560 -10.96 39.53 6.39
CA MET A 560 -9.96 38.75 5.66
C MET A 560 -8.53 39.22 5.96
N VAL A 561 -8.31 40.54 6.05
CA VAL A 561 -7.01 41.15 6.38
C VAL A 561 -6.59 40.79 7.81
N ASP A 562 -7.51 40.86 8.77
CA ASP A 562 -7.19 40.58 10.19
C ASP A 562 -6.92 39.09 10.41
N LYS A 563 -7.66 38.22 9.71
CA LYS A 563 -7.38 36.79 9.65
C LYS A 563 -6.00 36.49 9.04
N ASN A 564 -5.57 37.26 8.04
CA ASN A 564 -4.26 37.08 7.41
C ASN A 564 -3.10 37.58 8.29
N LYS A 565 -3.32 38.66 9.05
CA LYS A 565 -2.36 39.18 10.04
C LYS A 565 -2.12 38.15 11.15
N ASP A 566 -3.18 37.48 11.61
CA ASP A 566 -3.17 36.48 12.69
C ASP A 566 -2.23 36.88 13.85
N PRO A 567 -2.39 38.10 14.40
CA PRO A 567 -1.44 38.60 15.38
C PRO A 567 -1.57 37.78 16.65
N VAL A 568 -0.46 37.15 17.08
CA VAL A 568 -0.35 36.55 18.41
C VAL A 568 0.31 37.59 19.32
N PRO A 569 -0.43 38.18 20.27
CA PRO A 569 0.15 39.09 21.23
C PRO A 569 1.29 38.41 22.02
N PRO A 570 2.47 39.04 22.13
CA PRO A 570 3.62 38.45 22.81
C PRO A 570 3.35 38.20 24.29
N GLU A 571 2.45 38.98 24.91
CA GLU A 571 2.07 38.79 26.31
C GLU A 571 1.37 37.44 26.52
N LEU A 572 0.56 36.99 25.55
CA LEU A 572 -0.12 35.69 25.64
C LEU A 572 0.88 34.54 25.54
N SER A 573 1.88 34.63 24.66
CA SER A 573 2.94 33.63 24.57
C SER A 573 3.77 33.57 25.87
N SER A 574 4.13 34.73 26.42
CA SER A 574 4.90 34.80 27.67
C SER A 574 4.12 34.25 28.87
N LEU A 575 2.81 34.46 28.92
CA LEU A 575 1.95 33.86 29.95
C LEU A 575 1.98 32.33 29.88
N LEU A 576 1.85 31.75 28.68
CA LEU A 576 1.83 30.29 28.48
C LEU A 576 3.18 29.64 28.78
N GLN A 577 4.29 30.35 28.55
CA GLN A 577 5.62 29.90 28.96
C GLN A 577 5.78 29.81 30.48
N LYS A 578 5.00 30.55 31.26
CA LYS A 578 5.01 30.44 32.74
C LYS A 578 4.00 29.42 33.27
N SER A 579 3.32 28.68 32.40
CA SER A 579 2.33 27.68 32.84
C SER A 579 2.97 26.59 33.70
N GLY A 580 2.31 26.22 34.79
CA GLY A 580 2.66 25.05 35.61
C GLY A 580 2.26 23.71 34.98
N ASN A 581 1.56 23.71 33.84
CA ASN A 581 1.26 22.49 33.09
C ASN A 581 2.50 22.12 32.26
N SER A 582 3.13 20.97 32.55
CA SER A 582 4.39 20.59 31.91
C SER A 582 4.31 20.45 30.39
N LEU A 583 3.17 20.00 29.85
CA LEU A 583 2.98 19.90 28.40
C LEU A 583 2.85 21.28 27.78
N LEU A 584 2.04 22.16 28.37
CA LEU A 584 1.86 23.52 27.88
C LEU A 584 3.17 24.32 27.94
N HIS A 585 3.91 24.19 29.04
CA HIS A 585 5.24 24.78 29.18
C HIS A 585 6.18 24.32 28.06
N GLN A 586 6.34 22.99 27.90
CA GLN A 586 7.19 22.39 26.87
C GLN A 586 6.89 22.91 25.46
N ILE A 587 5.60 22.92 25.09
CA ILE A 587 5.14 23.34 23.76
C ILE A 587 5.54 24.79 23.44
N PHE A 588 5.52 25.68 24.44
CA PHE A 588 5.76 27.12 24.26
C PHE A 588 7.22 27.54 24.53
N THR A 589 8.02 26.73 25.24
CA THR A 589 9.46 26.96 25.41
C THR A 589 10.30 26.49 24.22
N ASP A 590 9.99 25.30 23.68
CA ASP A 590 10.79 24.69 22.59
C ASP A 590 10.84 25.57 21.33
N LYS A 591 9.81 26.40 21.12
CA LYS A 591 9.70 27.32 19.97
C LYS A 591 10.50 28.61 20.07
N GLU A 592 10.92 29.04 21.26
CA GLU A 592 11.80 30.22 21.36
C GLU A 592 13.20 29.91 20.84
N THR A 593 13.70 28.70 21.10
CA THR A 593 14.99 28.20 20.62
C THR A 593 15.09 28.19 19.09
N GLU A 594 14.01 27.82 18.39
CA GLU A 594 13.96 27.86 16.93
C GLU A 594 13.91 29.29 16.38
N ASN A 595 13.13 30.18 17.00
CA ASN A 595 12.94 31.57 16.54
C ASN A 595 14.13 32.50 16.84
N LEU A 596 15.00 32.16 17.80
CA LEU A 596 16.20 32.94 18.12
C LEU A 596 17.26 32.92 17.00
N THR A 597 17.22 31.91 16.12
CA THR A 597 18.11 31.80 14.94
C THR A 597 17.64 32.61 13.73
N SER A 598 16.38 33.07 13.71
CA SER A 598 15.76 33.79 12.59
C SER A 598 15.43 35.24 12.92
N LYS A 599 16.39 36.00 13.48
CA LYS A 599 16.26 37.46 13.68
C LYS A 599 16.34 38.19 12.33
N GLY A 600 15.21 38.28 11.62
CA GLY A 600 15.12 39.09 10.41
C GLY A 600 13.84 38.97 9.58
N LEU A 601 12.94 38.02 9.85
CA LEU A 601 11.75 37.87 9.00
C LEU A 601 10.65 38.86 9.40
N SER A 602 10.34 39.76 8.47
CA SER A 602 9.02 40.39 8.26
C SER A 602 7.90 39.55 8.87
N LYS A 603 6.94 40.16 9.60
CA LYS A 603 5.72 39.51 10.11
C LYS A 603 5.13 38.58 9.03
N VAL A 604 5.33 37.26 9.18
CA VAL A 604 4.91 36.29 8.17
C VAL A 604 3.41 36.08 8.32
N THR A 605 2.65 36.47 7.31
CA THR A 605 1.19 36.34 7.26
C THR A 605 0.76 34.89 7.08
N VAL A 606 -0.51 34.59 7.40
CA VAL A 606 -1.09 33.23 7.25
C VAL A 606 -0.96 32.73 5.82
N VAL A 607 -1.32 33.56 4.85
CA VAL A 607 -1.25 33.21 3.44
C VAL A 607 0.19 32.96 2.98
N SER A 608 1.17 33.72 3.47
CA SER A 608 2.58 33.47 3.15
C SER A 608 3.09 32.15 3.75
N LYS A 609 2.73 31.84 5.01
CA LYS A 609 3.06 30.53 5.62
C LYS A 609 2.43 29.40 4.81
N PHE A 610 1.18 29.57 4.42
CA PHE A 610 0.44 28.58 3.67
C PHE A 610 1.04 28.34 2.28
N LYS A 611 1.31 29.41 1.53
CA LYS A 611 1.98 29.36 0.23
C LYS A 611 3.32 28.62 0.32
N ASN A 612 4.18 28.98 1.27
CA ASN A 612 5.48 28.33 1.46
C ASN A 612 5.35 26.83 1.77
N SER A 613 4.35 26.48 2.59
CA SER A 613 4.08 25.08 2.96
C SER A 613 3.58 24.26 1.77
N LEU A 614 2.70 24.84 0.95
CA LEU A 614 2.21 24.21 -0.28
C LEU A 614 3.30 24.11 -1.35
N GLU A 615 4.16 25.11 -1.49
CA GLU A 615 5.35 25.03 -2.35
C GLU A 615 6.29 23.91 -1.93
N SER A 616 6.47 23.69 -0.63
CA SER A 616 7.26 22.55 -0.13
C SER A 616 6.63 21.21 -0.52
N LEU A 617 5.29 21.08 -0.41
CA LEU A 617 4.58 19.90 -0.87
C LEU A 617 4.75 19.70 -2.39
N MET A 618 4.63 20.77 -3.18
CA MET A 618 4.80 20.67 -4.63
C MET A 618 6.21 20.28 -5.04
N LYS A 619 7.24 20.74 -4.32
CA LYS A 619 8.62 20.28 -4.54
C LYS A 619 8.76 18.77 -4.35
N ILE A 620 8.09 18.21 -3.35
CA ILE A 620 8.06 16.75 -3.13
C ILE A 620 7.36 16.07 -4.30
N LEU A 621 6.17 16.54 -4.70
CA LEU A 621 5.41 15.93 -5.79
C LEU A 621 6.17 15.96 -7.12
N HIS A 622 6.82 17.08 -7.46
CA HIS A 622 7.64 17.20 -8.66
C HIS A 622 8.88 16.29 -8.67
N ALA A 623 9.40 15.93 -7.49
CA ALA A 623 10.54 15.02 -7.33
C ALA A 623 10.13 13.53 -7.27
N THR A 624 8.83 13.23 -7.37
CA THR A 624 8.28 11.87 -7.32
C THR A 624 7.52 11.54 -8.60
N THR A 625 7.30 10.25 -8.87
CA THR A 625 6.32 9.83 -9.88
C THR A 625 4.91 9.92 -9.29
N PRO A 626 4.04 10.81 -9.79
CA PRO A 626 2.69 10.93 -9.27
C PRO A 626 1.78 9.83 -9.82
N HIS A 627 0.74 9.49 -9.06
CA HIS A 627 -0.37 8.62 -9.45
C HIS A 627 -1.68 9.22 -8.92
N TYR A 628 -2.64 9.50 -9.80
CA TYR A 628 -3.86 10.21 -9.41
C TYR A 628 -5.07 9.28 -9.32
N THR A 629 -5.76 9.37 -8.18
CA THR A 629 -7.10 8.79 -7.99
C THR A 629 -8.12 9.92 -7.82
N ARG A 630 -9.14 9.95 -8.69
CA ARG A 630 -10.24 10.92 -8.68
C ARG A 630 -11.46 10.30 -7.98
N CYS A 631 -11.69 10.73 -6.75
CA CYS A 631 -12.85 10.35 -5.96
C CYS A 631 -14.06 11.22 -6.36
N ILE A 632 -15.19 10.60 -6.66
CA ILE A 632 -16.42 11.26 -7.10
C ILE A 632 -17.54 11.00 -6.09
N LYS A 633 -18.23 12.08 -5.70
CA LYS A 633 -19.39 12.04 -4.82
C LYS A 633 -20.65 11.80 -5.66
N PRO A 634 -21.33 10.64 -5.57
CA PRO A 634 -22.44 10.35 -6.47
C PRO A 634 -23.75 11.08 -6.12
N ASN A 635 -23.89 11.56 -4.88
CA ASN A 635 -25.03 12.36 -4.46
C ASN A 635 -24.67 13.26 -3.26
N PRO A 636 -25.23 14.48 -3.15
CA PRO A 636 -24.93 15.42 -2.07
C PRO A 636 -25.48 14.97 -0.72
N ASP A 637 -26.55 14.16 -0.73
CA ASP A 637 -27.29 13.70 0.46
C ASP A 637 -26.55 12.59 1.24
N CYS A 638 -25.40 12.15 0.75
CA CYS A 638 -24.61 11.04 1.32
C CYS A 638 -25.40 9.74 1.49
N LYS A 639 -26.38 9.50 0.61
CA LYS A 639 -27.22 8.30 0.63
C LYS A 639 -26.52 7.14 -0.07
N PRO A 640 -26.61 5.91 0.49
CA PRO A 640 -26.03 4.72 -0.13
C PRO A 640 -26.68 4.45 -1.48
N LEU A 641 -25.85 4.00 -2.44
CA LEU A 641 -26.28 3.54 -3.77
C LEU A 641 -27.19 4.51 -4.54
N THR A 642 -27.08 5.81 -4.28
CA THR A 642 -27.84 6.85 -4.98
C THR A 642 -26.92 7.62 -5.92
N PHE A 643 -27.34 7.81 -7.17
CA PHE A 643 -26.56 8.48 -8.21
C PHE A 643 -27.36 9.64 -8.80
N LYS A 644 -26.90 10.88 -8.58
CA LYS A 644 -27.45 12.10 -9.19
C LYS A 644 -26.57 12.51 -10.37
N LYS A 645 -27.16 12.48 -11.57
CA LYS A 645 -26.44 12.69 -12.84
C LYS A 645 -25.80 14.06 -12.91
N GLU A 646 -26.53 15.07 -12.50
CA GLU A 646 -26.15 16.48 -12.54
C GLU A 646 -24.95 16.75 -11.61
N GLU A 647 -24.90 16.06 -10.47
CA GLU A 647 -23.80 16.20 -9.51
C GLU A 647 -22.52 15.54 -10.02
N VAL A 648 -22.64 14.35 -10.62
CA VAL A 648 -21.50 13.60 -11.13
C VAL A 648 -20.91 14.29 -12.36
N ILE A 649 -21.74 14.75 -13.29
CA ILE A 649 -21.24 15.39 -14.53
C ILE A 649 -20.43 16.65 -14.23
N MET A 650 -20.89 17.50 -13.28
CA MET A 650 -20.14 18.69 -12.85
C MET A 650 -18.75 18.33 -12.31
N GLN A 651 -18.65 17.25 -11.53
CA GLN A 651 -17.36 16.78 -11.01
C GLN A 651 -16.47 16.18 -12.12
N LEU A 652 -17.03 15.49 -13.11
CA LEU A 652 -16.27 14.96 -14.24
C LEU A 652 -15.64 16.07 -15.08
N GLU A 653 -16.40 17.13 -15.34
CA GLU A 653 -15.96 18.33 -16.06
C GLU A 653 -14.90 19.08 -15.24
N ALA A 654 -15.17 19.35 -13.96
CA ALA A 654 -14.22 20.01 -13.06
C ALA A 654 -12.89 19.23 -12.97
N CYS A 655 -12.94 17.91 -12.81
CA CYS A 655 -11.72 17.11 -12.70
C CYS A 655 -10.94 16.98 -14.03
N GLY A 656 -11.52 17.42 -15.16
CA GLY A 656 -10.95 17.24 -16.49
C GLY A 656 -10.84 15.77 -16.91
N ILE A 657 -11.77 14.92 -16.43
CA ILE A 657 -11.71 13.47 -16.66
C ILE A 657 -11.88 13.15 -18.15
N VAL A 658 -12.78 13.86 -18.84
CA VAL A 658 -13.06 13.64 -20.26
C VAL A 658 -11.83 13.97 -21.11
N GLU A 659 -11.17 15.10 -20.85
CA GLU A 659 -9.94 15.53 -21.53
C GLU A 659 -8.80 14.55 -21.26
N THR A 660 -8.69 14.08 -20.02
CA THR A 660 -7.72 13.05 -19.62
C THR A 660 -7.90 11.76 -20.41
N ILE A 661 -9.15 11.32 -20.58
CA ILE A 661 -9.48 10.13 -21.37
C ILE A 661 -9.12 10.37 -22.84
N HIS A 662 -9.45 11.53 -23.41
CA HIS A 662 -9.12 11.85 -24.80
C HIS A 662 -7.61 11.80 -25.07
N ILE A 663 -6.81 12.45 -24.22
CA ILE A 663 -5.35 12.47 -24.37
C ILE A 663 -4.77 11.05 -24.21
N SER A 664 -5.29 10.29 -23.24
CA SER A 664 -4.84 8.91 -23.01
C SER A 664 -5.26 7.94 -24.12
N ALA A 665 -6.45 8.13 -24.72
CA ALA A 665 -6.98 7.28 -25.79
C ALA A 665 -6.37 7.60 -27.16
N ALA A 666 -6.06 8.86 -27.44
CA ALA A 666 -5.39 9.28 -28.67
C ALA A 666 -3.89 8.96 -28.66
N GLY A 667 -3.28 8.93 -27.47
CA GLY A 667 -1.84 8.74 -27.27
C GLY A 667 -1.39 7.27 -27.18
N PHE A 668 -0.08 7.10 -26.99
CA PHE A 668 0.51 5.82 -26.61
C PHE A 668 0.71 5.80 -25.08
N PRO A 669 -0.05 5.00 -24.33
CA PRO A 669 -0.03 5.02 -22.86
C PRO A 669 1.31 4.52 -22.30
N ILE A 670 2.00 3.61 -22.99
CA ILE A 670 3.23 2.98 -22.54
C ILE A 670 4.42 3.59 -23.26
N ARG A 671 5.41 4.04 -22.49
CA ARG A 671 6.58 4.78 -22.97
C ARG A 671 7.84 4.23 -22.30
N ILE A 672 8.75 3.65 -23.09
CA ILE A 672 9.93 2.96 -22.55
C ILE A 672 11.20 3.49 -23.22
N PRO A 673 12.19 4.01 -22.48
CA PRO A 673 13.50 4.38 -23.03
C PRO A 673 14.16 3.22 -23.77
N PHE A 674 14.91 3.51 -24.84
CA PHE A 674 15.52 2.45 -25.66
C PHE A 674 16.43 1.50 -24.87
N SER A 675 17.26 2.04 -23.97
CA SER A 675 18.15 1.24 -23.12
C SER A 675 17.36 0.26 -22.24
N SER A 676 16.32 0.73 -21.56
CA SER A 676 15.43 -0.09 -20.73
C SER A 676 14.65 -1.11 -21.55
N PHE A 677 14.18 -0.72 -22.73
CA PHE A 677 13.46 -1.60 -23.66
C PHE A 677 14.36 -2.76 -24.12
N LEU A 678 15.59 -2.46 -24.54
CA LEU A 678 16.55 -3.47 -24.99
C LEU A 678 17.03 -4.36 -23.84
N GLN A 679 17.25 -3.79 -22.65
CA GLN A 679 17.58 -4.57 -21.46
C GLN A 679 16.46 -5.58 -21.12
N ARG A 680 15.20 -5.16 -21.23
CA ARG A 680 14.04 -5.99 -20.87
C ARG A 680 13.67 -7.01 -21.95
N TYR A 681 13.66 -6.60 -23.21
CA TYR A 681 13.12 -7.38 -24.33
C TYR A 681 14.20 -7.91 -25.29
N GLY A 682 15.46 -7.49 -25.18
CA GLY A 682 16.56 -7.97 -26.03
C GLY A 682 16.81 -9.49 -25.95
N LEU A 683 16.30 -10.15 -24.92
CA LEU A 683 16.28 -11.62 -24.86
C LEU A 683 15.42 -12.26 -25.96
N ILE A 684 14.40 -11.55 -26.47
CA ILE A 684 13.53 -12.02 -27.55
C ILE A 684 14.35 -12.19 -28.84
N THR A 685 15.18 -11.21 -29.20
CA THR A 685 16.05 -11.31 -30.39
C THR A 685 17.13 -12.37 -30.21
N THR A 686 17.70 -12.47 -29.01
CA THR A 686 18.75 -13.45 -28.68
C THR A 686 18.29 -14.91 -28.85
N TYR A 687 17.03 -15.21 -28.49
CA TYR A 687 16.47 -16.57 -28.60
C TYR A 687 15.74 -16.84 -29.94
N SER A 688 15.35 -15.80 -30.67
CA SER A 688 14.67 -15.92 -31.97
C SER A 688 15.66 -16.08 -33.14
N LYS A 689 16.35 -17.22 -33.20
CA LYS A 689 17.14 -17.78 -34.34
C LYS A 689 18.20 -16.90 -35.05
N LEU A 690 18.33 -15.61 -34.79
CA LEU A 690 19.44 -14.78 -35.25
C LEU A 690 20.58 -14.91 -34.23
N LYS A 691 21.57 -15.76 -34.52
CA LYS A 691 22.86 -15.76 -33.83
C LYS A 691 23.60 -14.46 -34.15
N SER A 692 23.23 -13.36 -33.48
CA SER A 692 24.06 -12.17 -33.40
C SER A 692 24.86 -12.30 -32.10
N GLU A 693 26.15 -12.61 -32.21
CA GLU A 693 27.08 -12.72 -31.08
C GLU A 693 27.43 -11.37 -30.44
N THR A 694 26.91 -10.26 -30.97
CA THR A 694 27.15 -8.91 -30.46
C THR A 694 26.26 -8.64 -29.24
N ARG A 695 26.85 -8.58 -28.05
CA ARG A 695 26.23 -7.93 -26.89
C ARG A 695 25.97 -6.47 -27.26
N VAL A 696 24.71 -6.05 -27.19
CA VAL A 696 24.34 -4.65 -27.41
C VAL A 696 24.93 -3.82 -26.28
N ASP A 697 25.73 -2.81 -26.62
CA ASP A 697 26.22 -1.84 -25.65
C ASP A 697 25.07 -0.90 -25.28
N LEU A 698 24.68 -0.90 -24.01
CA LEU A 698 23.55 -0.12 -23.50
C LEU A 698 23.92 1.35 -23.26
N GLU A 699 25.21 1.70 -23.33
CA GLU A 699 25.73 3.07 -23.23
C GLU A 699 25.98 3.72 -24.61
N ALA A 700 25.61 3.04 -25.70
CA ALA A 700 25.75 3.58 -27.05
C ALA A 700 24.80 4.77 -27.34
N ASP A 701 25.14 5.58 -28.34
CA ASP A 701 24.32 6.70 -28.79
C ASP A 701 22.88 6.30 -29.15
N SER A 702 21.94 7.24 -28.95
CA SER A 702 20.49 7.02 -29.15
C SER A 702 20.15 6.43 -30.54
N ASP A 703 20.86 6.84 -31.59
CA ASP A 703 20.67 6.35 -32.97
C ASP A 703 21.06 4.87 -33.15
N VAL A 704 22.00 4.37 -32.35
CA VAL A 704 22.40 2.95 -32.36
C VAL A 704 21.34 2.13 -31.62
N LEU A 705 20.91 2.60 -30.45
CA LEU A 705 19.87 1.96 -29.66
C LEU A 705 18.53 1.91 -30.43
N GLN A 706 18.16 2.99 -31.12
CA GLN A 706 16.97 3.05 -31.96
C GLN A 706 16.96 1.95 -33.03
N ARG A 707 18.08 1.75 -33.74
CA ARG A 707 18.19 0.71 -34.79
C ARG A 707 18.00 -0.70 -34.25
N GLU A 708 18.57 -1.01 -33.08
CA GLU A 708 18.39 -2.32 -32.44
C GLU A 708 16.95 -2.53 -31.93
N VAL A 709 16.31 -1.48 -31.41
CA VAL A 709 14.89 -1.50 -31.04
C VAL A 709 14.01 -1.78 -32.25
N GLU A 710 14.19 -1.05 -33.35
CA GLU A 710 13.42 -1.25 -34.57
C GLU A 710 13.61 -2.64 -35.17
N LYS A 711 14.82 -3.21 -35.05
CA LYS A 711 15.12 -4.58 -35.46
C LYS A 711 14.35 -5.60 -34.62
N LEU A 712 14.32 -5.42 -33.29
CA LEU A 712 13.52 -6.26 -32.39
C LEU A 712 12.03 -6.18 -32.73
N LEU A 713 11.49 -4.97 -32.88
CA LEU A 713 10.09 -4.76 -33.21
C LEU A 713 9.72 -5.40 -34.56
N ARG A 714 10.59 -5.28 -35.57
CA ARG A 714 10.42 -5.95 -36.87
C ARG A 714 10.35 -7.46 -36.76
N VAL A 715 11.28 -8.08 -36.01
CA VAL A 715 11.29 -9.54 -35.80
C VAL A 715 9.98 -9.98 -35.16
N LEU A 716 9.50 -9.24 -34.16
CA LEU A 716 8.29 -9.60 -33.42
C LEU A 716 7.03 -9.44 -34.29
N LEU A 717 6.90 -8.36 -35.05
CA LEU A 717 5.77 -8.13 -35.96
C LEU A 717 5.75 -9.12 -37.13
N GLN A 718 6.92 -9.52 -37.65
CA GLN A 718 7.03 -10.53 -38.72
C GLN A 718 6.62 -11.94 -38.25
N THR A 719 6.84 -12.25 -36.97
CA THR A 719 6.53 -13.57 -36.40
C THR A 719 5.03 -13.75 -36.11
N HIS A 720 4.29 -12.64 -35.97
CA HIS A 720 2.86 -12.62 -35.57
C HIS A 720 1.89 -12.16 -36.65
N ALA A 721 2.29 -12.19 -37.93
CA ALA A 721 1.51 -11.85 -39.14
C ALA A 721 0.02 -11.54 -38.90
N VAL A 722 -0.30 -10.26 -38.70
CA VAL A 722 -1.65 -9.74 -38.92
C VAL A 722 -1.81 -9.57 -40.43
N ASP A 723 -2.91 -10.07 -40.99
CA ASP A 723 -3.21 -10.07 -42.43
C ASP A 723 -2.90 -8.68 -43.08
N PRO A 724 -2.01 -8.61 -44.10
CA PRO A 724 -1.61 -7.34 -44.72
C PRO A 724 -2.74 -6.58 -45.44
N SER A 725 -3.89 -7.23 -45.67
CA SER A 725 -4.99 -6.71 -46.50
C SER A 725 -5.91 -5.71 -45.80
N HIS A 726 -5.86 -5.57 -44.46
CA HIS A 726 -6.59 -4.53 -43.72
C HIS A 726 -5.74 -3.29 -43.37
N CYS A 727 -4.47 -3.26 -43.76
CA CYS A 727 -3.50 -2.23 -43.35
C CYS A 727 -3.04 -1.29 -44.48
N LEU A 728 -3.82 -1.16 -45.55
CA LEU A 728 -3.57 -0.16 -46.59
C LEU A 728 -4.08 1.22 -46.12
N GLY A 729 -3.24 1.96 -45.39
CA GLY A 729 -3.40 3.42 -45.31
C GLY A 729 -2.86 4.18 -44.09
N LYS A 730 -2.45 3.53 -42.99
CA LYS A 730 -1.87 4.24 -41.83
C LYS A 730 -0.61 3.53 -41.30
N PRO A 731 0.50 4.25 -41.05
CA PRO A 731 1.69 3.66 -40.43
C PRO A 731 1.34 3.07 -39.05
N ASN A 732 1.76 1.81 -38.82
CA ASN A 732 1.58 0.96 -37.64
C ASN A 732 0.89 1.59 -36.40
N SER A 733 -0.42 1.39 -36.26
CA SER A 733 -1.23 1.94 -35.16
C SER A 733 -0.84 1.43 -33.75
N TRP A 734 -0.03 0.37 -33.63
CA TRP A 734 0.22 -0.31 -32.34
C TRP A 734 1.52 0.10 -31.65
N VAL A 735 2.48 0.63 -32.41
CA VAL A 735 3.81 1.01 -31.91
C VAL A 735 4.37 2.18 -32.70
N HIS A 736 5.00 3.11 -32.01
CA HIS A 736 5.77 4.19 -32.59
C HIS A 736 7.17 4.23 -31.98
N CYS A 737 8.18 4.35 -32.83
CA CYS A 737 9.57 4.49 -32.40
C CYS A 737 9.91 5.99 -32.45
N GLY A 738 10.11 6.60 -31.29
CA GLY A 738 10.49 8.01 -31.18
C GLY A 738 11.99 8.20 -31.42
N ARG A 739 12.56 9.24 -30.82
CA ARG A 739 13.99 9.57 -30.89
C ARG A 739 14.81 8.96 -29.77
N THR A 740 14.21 8.78 -28.59
CA THR A 740 14.87 8.18 -27.41
C THR A 740 14.04 7.08 -26.75
N LYS A 741 12.74 6.99 -27.08
CA LYS A 741 11.80 6.06 -26.46
C LYS A 741 10.94 5.30 -27.48
N VAL A 742 10.46 4.14 -27.05
CA VAL A 742 9.42 3.37 -27.73
C VAL A 742 8.07 3.69 -27.11
N PHE A 743 7.11 4.00 -27.96
CA PHE A 743 5.73 4.29 -27.63
C PHE A 743 4.87 3.11 -28.05
N LEU A 744 4.16 2.49 -27.09
CA LEU A 744 3.45 1.23 -27.27
C LEU A 744 1.98 1.40 -26.89
N THR A 745 1.12 0.72 -27.64
CA THR A 745 -0.25 0.41 -27.21
C THR A 745 -0.23 -0.77 -26.23
N GLN A 746 -1.29 -0.94 -25.44
CA GLN A 746 -1.42 -2.07 -24.52
C GLN A 746 -1.29 -3.42 -25.25
N SER A 747 -1.97 -3.57 -26.39
CA SER A 747 -1.93 -4.80 -27.20
C SER A 747 -0.51 -5.17 -27.66
N MET A 748 0.33 -4.18 -27.96
CA MET A 748 1.72 -4.43 -28.33
C MET A 748 2.58 -4.84 -27.13
N LEU A 749 2.33 -4.23 -25.96
CA LEU A 749 3.02 -4.61 -24.73
C LEU A 749 2.67 -6.04 -24.31
N ASP A 750 1.39 -6.41 -24.39
CA ASP A 750 0.94 -7.76 -24.05
C ASP A 750 1.63 -8.79 -24.95
N LEU A 751 1.75 -8.50 -26.25
CA LEU A 751 2.48 -9.35 -27.18
C LEU A 751 3.98 -9.48 -26.82
N LEU A 752 4.62 -8.39 -26.41
CA LEU A 752 6.02 -8.38 -25.97
C LEU A 752 6.21 -9.20 -24.68
N GLU A 753 5.35 -9.01 -23.68
CA GLU A 753 5.41 -9.75 -22.42
C GLU A 753 5.09 -11.23 -22.60
N ASP A 754 4.14 -11.60 -23.47
CA ASP A 754 3.83 -12.98 -23.79
C ASP A 754 5.04 -13.73 -24.37
N GLN A 755 5.74 -13.11 -25.31
CA GLN A 755 6.95 -13.70 -25.88
C GLN A 755 8.06 -13.81 -24.86
N ARG A 756 8.26 -12.76 -24.06
CA ARG A 756 9.22 -12.76 -22.98
C ARG A 756 8.93 -13.86 -21.95
N ASN A 757 7.69 -14.00 -21.52
CA ASN A 757 7.25 -15.01 -20.55
C ASN A 757 7.43 -16.43 -21.09
N LYS A 758 7.17 -16.67 -22.38
CA LYS A 758 7.45 -17.97 -23.04
C LYS A 758 8.94 -18.32 -22.96
N ILE A 759 9.82 -17.37 -23.29
CA ILE A 759 11.28 -17.57 -23.25
C ILE A 759 11.77 -17.79 -21.81
N LEU A 760 11.35 -16.93 -20.87
CA LEU A 760 11.72 -17.05 -19.47
C LEU A 760 11.27 -18.38 -18.85
N SER A 761 10.07 -18.84 -19.21
CA SER A 761 9.56 -20.15 -18.76
C SER A 761 10.41 -21.32 -19.26
N GLN A 762 10.89 -21.27 -20.51
CA GLN A 762 11.80 -22.28 -21.07
C GLN A 762 13.16 -22.28 -20.36
N CYS A 763 13.70 -21.10 -20.09
CA CYS A 763 14.94 -20.93 -19.32
C CYS A 763 14.79 -21.46 -17.89
N ALA A 764 13.72 -21.06 -17.20
CA ALA A 764 13.41 -21.50 -15.84
C ALA A 764 13.24 -23.02 -15.77
N PHE A 765 12.51 -23.61 -16.72
CA PHE A 765 12.37 -25.07 -16.82
C PHE A 765 13.72 -25.77 -16.98
N SER A 766 14.62 -25.22 -17.80
CA SER A 766 15.97 -25.77 -17.98
C SER A 766 16.79 -25.70 -16.70
N ILE A 767 16.77 -24.57 -15.99
CA ILE A 767 17.44 -24.38 -14.69
C ILE A 767 16.87 -25.35 -13.65
N GLN A 768 15.55 -25.42 -13.52
CA GLN A 768 14.86 -26.31 -12.58
C GLN A 768 15.21 -27.78 -12.85
N ARG A 769 15.24 -28.21 -14.12
CA ARG A 769 15.65 -29.57 -14.49
C ARG A 769 17.10 -29.87 -14.10
N CYS A 770 18.01 -28.94 -14.39
CA CYS A 770 19.42 -29.08 -14.02
C CYS A 770 19.60 -29.13 -12.49
N TRP A 771 18.90 -28.27 -11.75
CA TRP A 771 18.92 -28.22 -10.30
C TRP A 771 18.36 -29.50 -9.67
N LEU A 772 17.18 -29.95 -10.11
CA LEU A 772 16.57 -31.20 -9.64
C LEU A 772 17.47 -32.41 -9.95
N ARG A 773 18.13 -32.43 -11.12
CA ARG A 773 19.12 -33.45 -11.46
C ARG A 773 20.33 -33.40 -10.53
N TYR A 774 20.86 -32.22 -10.25
CA TYR A 774 21.96 -32.03 -9.31
C TYR A 774 21.59 -32.50 -7.90
N GLN A 775 20.43 -32.10 -7.40
CA GLN A 775 19.92 -32.49 -6.07
C GLN A 775 19.74 -34.01 -5.96
N ARG A 776 19.18 -34.66 -6.99
CA ARG A 776 19.05 -36.13 -7.05
C ARG A 776 20.42 -36.82 -7.07
N ARG A 777 21.39 -36.34 -7.86
CA ARG A 777 22.76 -36.86 -7.88
C ARG A 777 23.44 -36.74 -6.51
N ARG A 778 23.30 -35.59 -5.85
CA ARG A 778 23.86 -35.35 -4.51
C ARG A 778 23.22 -36.25 -3.45
N ARG A 779 21.90 -36.46 -3.51
CA ARG A 779 21.19 -37.39 -2.62
C ARG A 779 21.61 -38.85 -2.85
N HIS A 780 21.77 -39.26 -4.11
CA HIS A 780 22.23 -40.60 -4.47
C HIS A 780 23.66 -40.87 -4.00
N ALA A 781 24.57 -39.90 -4.16
CA ALA A 781 25.94 -40.01 -3.65
C ALA A 781 25.97 -40.19 -2.13
N ARG A 782 25.19 -39.40 -1.38
CA ARG A 782 25.03 -39.56 0.08
C ARG A 782 24.50 -40.95 0.46
N LEU A 783 23.50 -41.45 -0.26
CA LEU A 783 22.95 -42.79 -0.03
C LEU A 783 23.99 -43.90 -0.29
N LYS A 784 24.75 -43.79 -1.38
CA LYS A 784 25.85 -44.72 -1.68
C LYS A 784 26.91 -44.73 -0.57
N SER A 785 27.33 -43.56 -0.09
CA SER A 785 28.27 -43.45 1.03
C SER A 785 27.72 -44.13 2.29
N ALA A 786 26.43 -43.93 2.61
CA ALA A 786 25.80 -44.58 3.74
C ALA A 786 25.77 -46.12 3.60
N ILE A 787 25.48 -46.65 2.41
CA ILE A 787 25.50 -48.09 2.14
C ILE A 787 26.91 -48.67 2.35
N VAL A 788 27.96 -47.98 1.88
CA VAL A 788 29.36 -48.41 2.07
C VAL A 788 29.72 -48.46 3.56
N ILE A 789 29.36 -47.42 4.33
CA ILE A 789 29.58 -47.39 5.79
C ILE A 789 28.84 -48.55 6.46
N GLN A 790 27.58 -48.76 6.13
CA GLN A 790 26.79 -49.86 6.70
C GLN A 790 27.39 -51.23 6.37
N ALA A 791 27.90 -51.44 5.15
CA ALA A 791 28.55 -52.69 4.76
C ALA A 791 29.85 -52.92 5.56
N ALA A 792 30.67 -51.88 5.76
CA ALA A 792 31.88 -51.95 6.56
C ALA A 792 31.57 -52.30 8.03
N VAL A 793 30.55 -51.67 8.62
CA VAL A 793 30.10 -51.95 9.99
C VAL A 793 29.57 -53.37 10.13
N ARG A 794 28.71 -53.84 9.21
CA ARG A 794 28.23 -55.24 9.22
C ARG A 794 29.38 -56.23 9.12
N SER A 795 30.34 -55.99 8.24
CA SER A 795 31.54 -56.83 8.09
C SER A 795 32.39 -56.84 9.36
N TRP A 796 32.57 -55.69 10.02
CA TRP A 796 33.26 -55.59 11.30
C TRP A 796 32.55 -56.38 12.42
N LEU A 797 31.23 -56.25 12.54
CA LEU A 797 30.43 -56.99 13.53
C LEU A 797 30.57 -58.50 13.35
N VAL A 798 30.48 -59.00 12.11
CA VAL A 798 30.65 -60.44 11.81
C VAL A 798 32.07 -60.90 12.16
N ARG A 799 33.11 -60.15 11.77
CA ARG A 799 34.50 -60.49 12.12
C ARG A 799 34.71 -60.54 13.63
N ARG A 800 34.11 -59.60 14.37
CA ARG A 800 34.17 -59.57 15.84
C ARG A 800 33.52 -60.81 16.46
N GLU A 801 32.37 -61.22 15.95
CA GLU A 801 31.66 -62.40 16.45
C GLU A 801 32.42 -63.70 16.13
N VAL A 802 32.97 -63.83 14.91
CA VAL A 802 33.83 -64.96 14.54
C VAL A 802 35.09 -65.01 15.41
N GLN A 803 35.73 -63.87 15.70
CA GLN A 803 36.86 -63.83 16.63
C GLN A 803 36.46 -64.30 18.03
N ARG A 804 35.26 -63.96 18.49
CA ARG A 804 34.72 -64.43 19.77
C ARG A 804 34.51 -65.96 19.77
N TRP A 805 33.92 -66.51 18.71
CA TRP A 805 33.75 -67.96 18.55
C TRP A 805 35.09 -68.69 18.49
N ASN A 806 36.07 -68.15 17.75
CA ASN A 806 37.40 -68.73 17.68
C ASN A 806 38.09 -68.74 19.05
N ARG A 807 37.99 -67.66 19.83
CA ARG A 807 38.50 -67.61 21.21
C ARG A 807 37.81 -68.63 22.12
N ALA A 808 36.48 -68.77 22.01
CA ALA A 808 35.75 -69.77 22.78
C ALA A 808 36.16 -71.19 22.38
N ALA A 809 36.34 -71.46 21.09
CA ALA A 809 36.81 -72.74 20.58
C ALA A 809 38.22 -73.08 21.08
N THR A 810 39.17 -72.13 21.10
CA THR A 810 40.50 -72.38 21.69
C THR A 810 40.42 -72.71 23.18
N VAL A 811 39.60 -71.99 23.96
CA VAL A 811 39.40 -72.31 25.39
C VAL A 811 38.81 -73.71 25.58
N ILE A 812 37.81 -74.10 24.78
CA ILE A 812 37.22 -75.44 24.82
C ILE A 812 38.26 -76.50 24.42
N GLN A 813 39.04 -76.25 23.37
CA GLN A 813 40.08 -77.18 22.93
C GLN A 813 41.18 -77.35 23.99
N ASP A 814 41.62 -76.27 24.62
CA ASP A 814 42.67 -76.32 25.65
C ASP A 814 42.17 -76.99 26.93
N THR A 815 40.93 -76.73 27.35
CA THR A 815 40.29 -77.42 28.49
C THR A 815 40.10 -78.91 28.21
N TRP A 816 39.65 -79.28 27.01
CA TRP A 816 39.54 -80.68 26.58
C TRP A 816 40.90 -81.39 26.55
N ARG A 817 41.94 -80.74 26.01
CA ARG A 817 43.31 -81.29 26.00
C ARG A 817 43.83 -81.51 27.42
N ARG A 818 43.61 -80.56 28.34
CA ARG A 818 43.97 -80.70 29.77
C ARG A 818 43.20 -81.84 30.44
N TRP A 819 41.88 -81.93 30.22
CA TRP A 819 41.06 -83.00 30.76
C TRP A 819 41.49 -84.38 30.24
N ARG A 820 41.78 -84.49 28.93
CA ARG A 820 42.30 -85.72 28.33
C ARG A 820 43.66 -86.11 28.91
N ALA A 821 44.56 -85.15 29.15
CA ALA A 821 45.86 -85.41 29.78
C ALA A 821 45.70 -85.90 31.23
N LEU A 822 44.78 -85.30 32.01
CA LEU A 822 44.46 -85.72 33.37
C LEU A 822 43.90 -87.17 33.41
N LEU A 823 42.99 -87.50 32.50
CA LEU A 823 42.46 -88.86 32.38
C LEU A 823 43.55 -89.87 32.04
N LYS A 824 44.48 -89.49 31.16
CA LYS A 824 45.60 -90.33 30.79
C LYS A 824 46.55 -90.57 31.97
N SER A 825 46.84 -89.54 32.78
CA SER A 825 47.64 -89.70 34.00
C SER A 825 46.93 -90.52 35.08
N LEU A 826 45.59 -90.40 35.22
CA LEU A 826 44.83 -91.23 36.15
C LEU A 826 44.81 -92.70 35.72
N ALA A 827 44.67 -92.97 34.42
CA ALA A 827 44.76 -94.33 33.88
C ALA A 827 46.17 -94.93 34.02
N GLU A 828 47.22 -94.12 33.86
CA GLU A 828 48.61 -94.55 34.11
C GLU A 828 48.85 -94.84 35.60
N ALA A 829 48.28 -94.05 36.52
CA ALA A 829 48.37 -94.31 37.96
C ALA A 829 47.65 -95.62 38.38
N GLU A 830 46.45 -95.89 37.85
CA GLU A 830 45.75 -97.17 38.11
C GLU A 830 46.51 -98.40 37.55
N LEU A 831 47.30 -98.23 36.48
CA LEU A 831 48.09 -99.30 35.87
C LEU A 831 49.42 -99.57 36.58
N ASP A 832 49.96 -98.60 37.33
CA ASP A 832 51.15 -98.80 38.16
C ASP A 832 50.82 -99.41 39.53
N ASP A 833 49.64 -99.13 40.10
CA ASP A 833 49.13 -99.84 41.29
C ASP A 833 48.79 -101.32 41.01
N ALA A 834 48.65 -101.71 39.74
CA ALA A 834 48.30 -103.06 39.30
C ALA A 834 49.49 -103.97 38.94
N LYS A 835 50.75 -103.52 39.10
CA LYS A 835 51.96 -104.29 38.73
C LYS A 835 52.66 -105.02 39.88
N ASP A 836 52.21 -104.87 41.13
CA ASP A 836 52.85 -105.50 42.30
C ASP A 836 52.23 -106.83 42.76
N LEU A 837 51.28 -107.41 42.02
CA LEU A 837 50.65 -108.70 42.36
C LEU A 837 50.59 -109.64 41.14
N VAL A 838 51.72 -110.31 40.84
CA VAL A 838 51.90 -111.80 40.92
C VAL A 838 50.71 -112.64 40.36
N GLU A 839 50.84 -113.59 39.43
CA GLU A 839 51.64 -114.83 39.52
C GLU A 839 51.54 -115.71 38.25
N GLU A 840 52.44 -116.69 38.19
CA GLU A 840 52.62 -117.78 37.23
C GLU A 840 51.49 -118.83 37.13
N GLU A 841 51.62 -119.62 36.07
CA GLU A 841 50.75 -120.62 35.42
C GLU A 841 50.38 -121.89 36.23
N VAL A 842 49.34 -122.61 35.79
CA VAL A 842 49.36 -124.07 35.48
C VAL A 842 48.27 -124.41 34.40
N PRO A 843 48.44 -125.44 33.52
CA PRO A 843 47.89 -125.51 32.17
C PRO A 843 46.99 -126.74 31.84
N GLU A 844 46.68 -126.89 30.53
CA GLU A 844 46.55 -128.11 29.68
C GLU A 844 45.14 -128.50 29.12
N LEU A 845 44.93 -128.41 27.78
CA LEU A 845 44.70 -129.54 26.81
C LEU A 845 44.24 -129.11 25.39
N ASN A 846 44.63 -129.94 24.41
CA ASN A 846 44.45 -129.96 22.93
C ASN A 846 43.06 -130.52 22.46
N PRO A 847 42.74 -130.74 21.14
CA PRO A 847 42.52 -129.80 20.01
C PRO A 847 41.28 -130.19 19.12
N VAL A 848 40.98 -129.50 17.99
CA VAL A 848 40.51 -130.04 16.67
C VAL A 848 40.15 -128.89 15.66
N ILE A 849 41.09 -128.64 14.73
CA ILE A 849 40.96 -128.62 13.24
C ILE A 849 39.96 -127.67 12.51
N ARG A 850 40.57 -126.77 11.69
CA ARG A 850 40.24 -126.25 10.32
C ARG A 850 38.89 -125.50 10.10
N GLU A 851 38.75 -124.54 9.18
CA GLU A 851 39.54 -124.13 8.01
C GLU A 851 39.20 -122.69 7.57
N ARG A 852 40.10 -122.12 6.77
CA ARG A 852 40.06 -120.77 6.17
C ARG A 852 39.12 -120.69 4.97
N GLY A 853 38.73 -119.45 4.64
CA GLY A 853 38.36 -119.00 3.27
C GLY A 853 37.06 -118.19 3.24
N SER A 854 37.12 -116.85 3.29
CA SER A 854 36.95 -115.94 2.12
C SER A 854 35.52 -115.98 1.53
N VAL A 855 34.73 -114.89 1.47
CA VAL A 855 34.92 -113.70 0.62
C VAL A 855 33.75 -112.70 0.89
N GLN A 856 34.00 -111.40 0.61
CA GLN A 856 33.09 -110.37 0.06
C GLN A 856 32.58 -109.19 0.93
N LEU A 857 33.30 -108.07 0.77
CA LEU A 857 32.83 -106.72 0.41
C LEU A 857 31.35 -106.37 0.69
N SER A 858 31.14 -105.57 1.75
CA SER A 858 29.94 -104.74 1.90
C SER A 858 30.35 -103.26 1.93
N ASN A 859 30.22 -102.58 0.78
CA ASN A 859 30.13 -101.13 0.73
C ASN A 859 28.69 -100.72 1.10
N ILE A 860 28.48 -100.42 2.39
CA ILE A 860 27.43 -99.51 2.83
C ILE A 860 28.12 -98.52 3.75
N GLN A 861 28.11 -97.24 3.38
CA GLN A 861 28.02 -96.17 4.37
C GLN A 861 27.50 -94.88 3.73
N GLU A 862 26.32 -94.51 4.19
CA GLU A 862 25.77 -93.15 4.19
C GLU A 862 26.75 -92.19 4.88
N PRO A 863 26.93 -90.95 4.39
CA PRO A 863 27.63 -89.93 5.17
C PRO A 863 26.64 -89.18 6.08
N VAL A 864 26.75 -89.47 7.37
CA VAL A 864 26.47 -88.51 8.45
C VAL A 864 27.50 -87.37 8.32
N THR A 865 27.06 -86.12 8.18
CA THR A 865 28.00 -84.98 8.18
C THR A 865 27.59 -83.86 9.12
N VAL A 866 28.42 -83.73 10.15
CA VAL A 866 28.46 -82.70 11.21
C VAL A 866 28.83 -81.33 10.61
N ARG A 867 28.14 -80.28 11.06
CA ARG A 867 28.36 -78.89 10.62
C ARG A 867 29.67 -78.32 11.18
N GLY A 868 30.54 -77.84 10.29
CA GLY A 868 31.65 -76.94 10.59
C GLY A 868 31.79 -75.88 9.50
N TRP A 869 31.81 -74.60 9.90
CA TRP A 869 32.27 -73.43 9.13
C TRP A 869 33.69 -73.06 9.63
N PRO A 870 34.50 -72.13 9.02
CA PRO A 870 34.25 -71.21 7.90
C PRO A 870 35.40 -70.98 6.85
N MET A 871 35.07 -70.14 5.85
CA MET A 871 35.92 -69.25 5.00
C MET A 871 36.57 -69.75 3.69
N GLY A 872 36.19 -69.08 2.57
CA GLY A 872 36.95 -69.02 1.31
C GLY A 872 36.14 -68.52 0.11
N LEU A 873 36.37 -67.28 -0.33
CA LEU A 873 35.73 -66.58 -1.47
C LEU A 873 36.21 -67.09 -2.84
N ALA A 874 35.30 -67.17 -3.83
CA ALA A 874 35.36 -66.50 -5.15
C ALA A 874 34.40 -67.14 -6.18
N LEU A 875 33.50 -66.30 -6.71
CA LEU A 875 32.83 -66.32 -8.02
C LEU A 875 32.79 -67.65 -8.81
N ALA A 876 31.62 -68.30 -8.79
CA ALA A 876 30.88 -68.79 -9.99
C ALA A 876 29.91 -69.90 -9.56
N SER A 877 28.63 -69.55 -9.42
CA SER A 877 27.47 -70.39 -9.80
C SER A 877 26.22 -69.77 -9.19
N ALA A 878 25.23 -69.53 -10.04
CA ALA A 878 23.89 -69.17 -9.64
C ALA A 878 23.32 -70.24 -8.68
N PRO A 879 22.59 -69.87 -7.61
CA PRO A 879 21.68 -70.82 -7.02
C PRO A 879 20.46 -70.91 -7.93
N SER A 880 20.28 -72.07 -8.56
CA SER A 880 18.96 -72.54 -8.97
C SER A 880 18.11 -72.68 -7.72
N ILE A 881 17.32 -71.64 -7.41
CA ILE A 881 16.28 -71.71 -6.40
C ILE A 881 15.00 -72.16 -7.10
N THR A 882 14.77 -73.46 -7.06
CA THR A 882 13.43 -74.04 -7.15
C THR A 882 12.72 -73.74 -5.84
N VAL A 883 11.81 -72.76 -5.81
CA VAL A 883 10.84 -72.62 -4.71
C VAL A 883 9.46 -72.48 -5.32
N SER A 884 8.61 -73.39 -4.88
CA SER A 884 7.18 -73.51 -5.13
C SER A 884 6.44 -72.20 -4.85
N LEU A 885 5.53 -71.86 -5.76
CA LEU A 885 4.69 -70.67 -5.68
C LEU A 885 3.75 -70.74 -4.47
N THR A 886 3.89 -69.78 -3.56
CA THR A 886 2.77 -69.31 -2.73
C THR A 886 2.41 -67.88 -3.14
N ALA A 887 1.11 -67.61 -3.28
CA ALA A 887 0.52 -66.41 -3.90
C ALA A 887 0.95 -65.06 -3.29
N THR A 888 1.62 -65.03 -2.14
CA THR A 888 2.13 -63.82 -1.49
C THR A 888 3.51 -63.36 -1.99
N GLY A 889 4.23 -64.20 -2.75
CA GLY A 889 5.54 -63.86 -3.35
C GLY A 889 5.46 -62.99 -4.61
N PHE A 890 4.36 -63.09 -5.36
CA PHE A 890 4.19 -62.41 -6.65
C PHE A 890 3.96 -60.90 -6.50
N GLN A 891 3.27 -60.46 -5.44
CA GLN A 891 3.02 -59.03 -5.18
C GLN A 891 4.26 -58.26 -4.69
N LYS A 892 5.19 -58.91 -3.97
CA LYS A 892 6.46 -58.27 -3.57
C LYS A 892 7.42 -58.08 -4.74
N MET A 893 7.41 -58.98 -5.72
CA MET A 893 8.28 -58.88 -6.90
C MET A 893 7.81 -57.79 -7.88
N MET A 894 6.50 -57.60 -8.05
CA MET A 894 5.94 -56.52 -8.86
C MET A 894 6.16 -55.12 -8.25
N SER A 895 6.17 -55.00 -6.92
CA SER A 895 6.50 -53.75 -6.23
C SER A 895 7.98 -53.35 -6.36
N VAL A 896 8.88 -54.32 -6.50
CA VAL A 896 10.33 -54.08 -6.71
C VAL A 896 10.62 -53.74 -8.18
N MET A 897 9.90 -54.34 -9.12
CA MET A 897 10.00 -54.03 -10.55
C MET A 897 9.41 -52.66 -10.91
N ALA A 898 8.35 -52.21 -10.24
CA ALA A 898 7.78 -50.87 -10.41
C ALA A 898 8.66 -49.73 -9.82
N SER A 899 9.63 -50.08 -8.96
CA SER A 899 10.54 -49.12 -8.31
C SER A 899 11.84 -48.89 -9.09
N LEU A 900 12.07 -49.66 -10.16
CA LEU A 900 13.26 -49.60 -11.01
C LEU A 900 12.82 -49.22 -12.44
N ASN A 901 12.80 -47.92 -12.73
CA ASN A 901 12.52 -47.38 -14.08
C ASN A 901 13.57 -47.88 -15.09
N LEU A 902 13.32 -49.03 -15.72
CA LEU A 902 14.03 -49.53 -16.89
C LEU A 902 13.16 -49.33 -18.16
N PRO A 903 13.76 -48.91 -19.29
CA PRO A 903 13.03 -48.51 -20.48
C PRO A 903 12.49 -49.73 -21.24
N SER A 904 11.18 -49.84 -21.37
CA SER A 904 10.53 -50.84 -22.22
C SER A 904 10.64 -50.42 -23.69
N ARG A 905 11.38 -51.19 -24.49
CA ARG A 905 11.38 -51.12 -25.96
C ARG A 905 10.05 -51.68 -26.50
N ARG A 906 9.57 -51.05 -27.57
CA ARG A 906 8.39 -51.46 -28.36
C ARG A 906 8.46 -52.93 -28.76
N GLY A 907 7.35 -53.63 -28.60
CA GLY A 907 7.03 -54.89 -29.25
C GLY A 907 5.51 -55.02 -29.30
N ASP A 908 4.96 -55.02 -30.51
CA ASP A 908 3.52 -55.11 -30.78
C ASP A 908 2.92 -56.37 -30.17
N TYR A 909 1.90 -56.21 -29.32
CA TYR A 909 0.98 -57.30 -28.99
C TYR A 909 -0.45 -56.77 -29.01
N LYS A 910 -1.26 -57.41 -29.86
CA LYS A 910 -2.69 -57.19 -30.06
C LYS A 910 -3.45 -57.37 -28.75
N VAL A 911 -4.30 -56.41 -28.45
CA VAL A 911 -5.31 -56.48 -27.40
C VAL A 911 -6.55 -57.16 -27.97
N GLU A 912 -6.94 -58.30 -27.40
CA GLU A 912 -8.31 -58.80 -27.51
C GLU A 912 -9.06 -58.40 -26.24
N THR A 913 -10.09 -57.60 -26.44
CA THR A 913 -11.05 -57.16 -25.43
C THR A 913 -12.02 -58.28 -25.08
N ASN A 914 -12.27 -58.52 -23.80
CA ASN A 914 -13.56 -59.02 -23.35
C ASN A 914 -14.04 -58.20 -22.16
N GLN A 915 -15.15 -57.50 -22.40
CA GLN A 915 -15.95 -56.76 -21.44
C GLN A 915 -16.53 -57.74 -20.41
N TYR A 916 -16.63 -57.33 -19.14
CA TYR A 916 -17.86 -57.47 -18.35
C TYR A 916 -17.84 -56.52 -17.14
N THR A 917 -19.05 -56.21 -16.70
CA THR A 917 -19.52 -55.02 -15.99
C THR A 917 -19.74 -55.24 -14.49
N LYS A 918 -19.80 -54.11 -13.75
CA LYS A 918 -20.42 -53.84 -12.43
C LYS A 918 -19.68 -54.27 -11.14
N GLY A 919 -19.48 -53.25 -10.28
CA GLY A 919 -19.98 -53.32 -8.89
C GLY A 919 -19.04 -52.82 -7.78
N LEU A 920 -19.40 -51.65 -7.19
CA LEU A 920 -19.29 -51.29 -5.74
C LEU A 920 -17.88 -51.24 -5.10
N ALA A 921 -17.55 -50.46 -4.08
CA ALA A 921 -18.16 -49.37 -3.33
C ALA A 921 -17.02 -48.67 -2.57
N SER A 922 -17.16 -47.36 -2.35
CA SER A 922 -16.37 -46.57 -1.40
C SER A 922 -16.67 -47.02 0.03
N ILE A 923 -15.66 -47.39 0.81
CA ILE A 923 -15.72 -47.34 2.28
C ILE A 923 -14.36 -46.87 2.82
N ARG A 924 -14.35 -45.66 3.38
CA ARG A 924 -13.31 -45.15 4.28
C ARG A 924 -13.20 -46.08 5.49
N ALA A 925 -11.98 -46.53 5.81
CA ALA A 925 -11.65 -46.97 7.16
C ALA A 925 -10.92 -45.83 7.89
N GLN A 926 -11.55 -45.29 8.94
CA GLN A 926 -10.86 -44.46 9.93
C GLN A 926 -9.92 -45.35 10.78
N PRO A 927 -8.77 -44.83 11.22
CA PRO A 927 -7.87 -45.57 12.09
C PRO A 927 -8.50 -45.73 13.49
N LYS A 928 -8.77 -46.98 13.88
CA LYS A 928 -9.08 -47.35 15.26
C LYS A 928 -7.77 -47.45 16.05
N GLY A 929 -7.56 -46.50 16.96
CA GLY A 929 -6.63 -46.66 18.07
C GLY A 929 -5.53 -45.60 18.16
N SER A 930 -5.23 -45.18 19.39
CA SER A 930 -4.12 -44.30 19.74
C SER A 930 -2.79 -45.00 19.46
N VAL A 931 -2.03 -44.53 18.48
CA VAL A 931 -0.65 -44.97 18.26
C VAL A 931 0.20 -44.38 19.39
N LYS A 932 0.53 -45.21 20.40
CA LYS A 932 1.60 -44.91 21.36
C LYS A 932 2.94 -45.07 20.64
N LEU A 933 3.59 -43.96 20.33
CA LEU A 933 4.98 -43.93 19.90
C LEU A 933 5.90 -44.27 21.09
N HIS A 934 6.35 -45.52 21.16
CA HIS A 934 7.50 -45.87 21.99
C HIS A 934 8.78 -45.45 21.27
N TYR A 935 9.34 -44.30 21.64
CA TYR A 935 10.69 -43.92 21.23
C TYR A 935 11.71 -44.74 22.04
N GLN A 936 12.23 -45.81 21.46
CA GLN A 936 13.50 -46.38 21.93
C GLN A 936 14.63 -45.44 21.50
N ARG A 937 15.40 -44.99 22.49
CA ARG A 937 16.54 -44.07 22.37
C ARG A 937 17.56 -44.57 21.35
N SER A 938 17.93 -43.68 20.43
CA SER A 938 19.09 -43.84 19.54
C SER A 938 20.38 -43.88 20.38
N PRO A 939 21.36 -44.76 20.06
CA PRO A 939 22.64 -44.84 20.77
C PRO A 939 23.66 -43.79 20.29
N LEU A 940 23.24 -42.74 19.56
CA LEU A 940 24.12 -41.68 19.07
C LEU A 940 23.95 -40.42 19.94
N LEU A 941 24.92 -40.18 20.82
CA LEU A 941 25.12 -38.87 21.45
C LEU A 941 25.43 -37.86 20.33
N TYR A 942 24.63 -36.79 20.22
CA TYR A 942 24.74 -35.64 19.30
C TYR A 942 24.02 -35.69 17.94
N ALA A 943 22.85 -36.33 17.86
CA ALA A 943 21.95 -36.09 16.72
C ALA A 943 20.54 -35.74 17.20
N ASP A 944 20.37 -34.53 17.71
CA ASP A 944 19.11 -33.78 17.67
C ASP A 944 19.40 -32.29 17.95
N ARG A 945 19.22 -31.43 16.93
CA ARG A 945 18.85 -30.02 17.11
C ARG A 945 18.01 -29.55 15.93
N GLN A 946 16.69 -29.62 16.10
CA GLN A 946 15.82 -28.52 15.66
C GLN A 946 16.27 -27.24 16.37
N PRO A 947 16.19 -26.06 15.74
CA PRO A 947 16.29 -24.81 16.47
C PRO A 947 14.88 -24.40 16.92
N ASP A 948 14.66 -24.28 18.23
CA ASP A 948 13.92 -23.12 18.72
C ASP A 948 14.29 -22.72 20.15
N GLN A 949 14.44 -21.41 20.30
CA GLN A 949 14.28 -20.53 21.48
C GLN A 949 15.20 -20.62 22.71
N LYS A 950 15.80 -19.43 22.96
CA LYS A 950 16.20 -18.80 24.23
C LYS A 950 17.48 -19.28 24.94
N SER A 951 18.54 -18.49 24.80
CA SER A 951 19.38 -18.06 25.93
C SER A 951 20.36 -16.97 25.50
N ASP A 952 20.22 -15.78 26.07
CA ASP A 952 21.26 -14.74 26.15
C ASP A 952 22.47 -15.28 26.91
N VAL A 953 23.65 -15.30 26.31
CA VAL A 953 24.94 -15.20 27.04
C VAL A 953 25.98 -14.50 26.16
N THR A 954 26.51 -13.42 26.73
CA THR A 954 27.67 -12.64 26.33
C THR A 954 28.99 -13.37 26.63
N GLY A 955 30.05 -13.11 25.87
CA GLY A 955 31.42 -13.25 26.37
C GLY A 955 32.38 -14.12 25.55
N PHE A 956 33.32 -13.43 24.91
CA PHE A 956 34.77 -13.69 24.83
C PHE A 956 35.31 -15.03 25.37
N ASN A 957 36.11 -15.73 24.55
CA ASN A 957 37.55 -15.86 24.80
C ASN A 957 38.30 -16.51 23.61
N GLU A 958 39.32 -15.79 23.15
CA GLU A 958 40.49 -16.30 22.44
C GLU A 958 41.16 -17.43 23.24
N ILE A 959 41.65 -18.48 22.57
CA ILE A 959 42.90 -19.13 22.96
C ILE A 959 43.72 -19.43 21.70
N LEU A 960 44.86 -18.74 21.68
CA LEU A 960 46.04 -18.86 20.84
C LEU A 960 46.55 -20.29 20.66
N LEU A 961 47.02 -20.57 19.44
CA LEU A 961 48.02 -21.60 19.18
C LEU A 961 49.40 -21.03 19.53
N GLU A 962 50.11 -21.72 20.42
CA GLU A 962 51.52 -21.48 20.70
C GLU A 962 52.36 -22.66 20.18
N LYS A 963 53.54 -22.31 19.64
CA LYS A 963 54.74 -23.14 19.33
C LYS A 963 54.69 -23.93 18.02
N THR A 964 55.66 -23.80 17.11
CA THR A 964 57.13 -23.81 17.34
C THR A 964 57.91 -23.00 16.29
N LEU A 965 58.90 -22.25 16.81
CA LEU A 965 60.13 -21.69 16.19
C LEU A 965 60.02 -20.74 14.99
#